data_AF-C8S0J7-F1
#
_entry.id   AF-C8S0J7-F1
#
_cell.length_a   1.000
_cell.length_b   1.000
_cell.length_c   1.000
_cell.angle_alpha   90.00
_cell.angle_beta   90.00
_cell.angle_gamma   90.00
#
_symmetry.space_group_name_H-M   'P 1'
#
loop_
_entity.id
_entity.type
_entity.pdbx_description
1 polymer ?
#
loop_
_entity_poly.entity_id
_entity_poly.type
_entity_poly.pdbx_seq_one_letter_code
_entity_poly.pdbx_strand_id
1 'polypeptide(L)'
;MENIVGTKSSLVWVVNIAAALMVLLWTIPTIGLLVSSFRDRDQITGSGWWQAVFPSEQRIVYRAGALDSQKQLAQGWVIEGSVFEGGKGQVKAFGVTSRAPEAFAPGTVADLGDGVTATVAADGQYQLVAQAKFEGRSPRLFVTSITPAKATLANYDRVLFSEGIGRAFMNTATVTIPATIIPILIAAFAAYALAWMEFPGRALMVAAVVGLLVVPLQLSLMPLLRLHNSLGIGKEYIGIWLAHSGFGLPLAIYLLRNYMAGLPREIIESARVDGATDFQIFLKIILPLSFPALASFAIFQFLWTWNDFLVASVFLGNDNDKLVMTSALRGLMGSRGGDWEIFGLLGLRVDLRAAGGVLCHAEIPGARLAGGVGEVMQRDPDWWRGAVIYQIYPRSYQDSNGDGIGDLAGIAQRLPHIASLGADAIWISPFFTSPMKDFGYDVSNYCDVDPMFGTLADFDAVLKKAHDLGLRVMIDLVLSHTADVHPWFQESRASRSNPKANWYVWADPKPDGTPPNNWLSVFGGSSWQWDGRREQYYLHNFLTSQPDLNFHEPLVQEALLDVARFWLERGVDGFRLDTINFYIADKYLRDNPALPKELRNDSIAPSVNPYNHQLHLFDKNQPENLDFLRKFRAVLDPYGAAAVGEVGDAQRGLEIMAEYTSGGDKVQMCYPFEMLQPKRLTAAGLVDAFSRMAKAAPDAWPCWSYSNHDTVRHVTRWQLSDAAAKAYTTLLMCLRGSLCLYQGEELGLPEAEIAYADLQDPYGIQFWPEFKGRDGARTPMVWETDSRFGGFTSGGKPWLPVTPPHLARSVAVQLGDHGSMLAHYRRALALRRAHPVLRDGAMVDLAAQGDLATFCRVGSETLFIAVNLGAGTVDAALPAGNWAPIGADLGSQPADTTGRVTLGPWQVCLARKI
;
A
#
# COMPACT_ATOMS: atom_id res chain seq x y z
N MET A 1 40.73 44.61 9.16
CA MET A 1 40.45 45.34 7.90
C MET A 1 39.79 44.35 6.97
N GLU A 2 38.49 44.49 6.72
CA GLU A 2 37.76 44.01 5.52
C GLU A 2 36.26 44.18 5.75
N ASN A 3 35.82 45.43 5.89
CA ASN A 3 34.45 45.85 5.56
C ASN A 3 34.61 46.89 4.45
N ILE A 4 34.96 46.40 3.25
CA ILE A 4 34.92 47.21 2.04
C ILE A 4 33.47 47.21 1.57
N VAL A 5 32.84 48.39 1.66
CA VAL A 5 31.55 48.66 1.04
C VAL A 5 31.69 48.41 -0.46
N GLY A 6 31.04 47.36 -0.97
CA GLY A 6 30.99 47.06 -2.41
C GLY A 6 31.15 45.59 -2.80
N THR A 7 31.62 44.70 -1.91
CA THR A 7 31.76 43.27 -2.23
C THR A 7 30.57 42.47 -1.71
N LYS A 8 29.74 41.93 -2.63
CA LYS A 8 28.64 41.02 -2.27
C LYS A 8 29.23 39.80 -1.56
N SER A 9 28.75 39.53 -0.35
CA SER A 9 29.14 38.36 0.47
C SER A 9 29.09 37.07 -0.36
N SER A 10 30.07 36.19 -0.16
CA SER A 10 30.10 34.85 -0.77
C SER A 10 28.80 34.06 -0.51
N LEU A 11 28.10 34.37 0.59
CA LEU A 11 26.78 33.82 0.92
C LEU A 11 25.71 34.21 -0.10
N VAL A 12 25.74 35.42 -0.65
CA VAL A 12 24.79 35.88 -1.68
C VAL A 12 24.99 35.11 -2.98
N TRP A 13 26.24 34.79 -3.32
CA TRP A 13 26.55 33.94 -4.46
C TRP A 13 26.03 32.51 -4.26
N VAL A 14 26.22 31.94 -3.07
CA VAL A 14 25.68 30.60 -2.74
C VAL A 14 24.16 30.59 -2.83
N VAL A 15 23.47 31.59 -2.28
CA VAL A 15 22.00 31.69 -2.36
C VAL A 15 21.51 31.85 -3.79
N ASN A 16 22.16 32.70 -4.60
CA ASN A 16 21.78 32.89 -6.00
C ASN A 16 22.04 31.63 -6.84
N ILE A 17 23.15 30.92 -6.61
CA ILE A 17 23.44 29.65 -7.29
C ILE A 17 22.44 28.57 -6.86
N ALA A 18 22.12 28.47 -5.57
CA ALA A 18 21.11 27.54 -5.07
C ALA A 18 19.72 27.83 -5.65
N ALA A 19 19.32 29.11 -5.73
CA ALA A 19 18.08 29.52 -6.37
C ALA A 19 18.07 29.18 -7.87
N ALA A 20 19.18 29.43 -8.59
CA ALA A 20 19.31 29.09 -10.00
C ALA A 20 19.25 27.56 -10.22
N LEU A 21 19.91 26.77 -9.37
CA LEU A 21 19.84 25.31 -9.41
C LEU A 21 18.43 24.79 -9.13
N MET A 22 17.72 25.42 -8.20
CA MET A 22 16.32 25.09 -7.92
C MET A 22 15.44 25.41 -9.12
N VAL A 23 15.59 26.59 -9.73
CA VAL A 23 14.87 26.95 -10.97
C VAL A 23 15.17 25.95 -12.08
N LEU A 24 16.42 25.55 -12.27
CA LEU A 24 16.81 24.54 -13.27
C LEU A 24 16.17 23.19 -12.98
N LEU A 25 16.20 22.72 -11.72
CA LEU A 25 15.62 21.46 -11.30
C LEU A 25 14.11 21.38 -11.60
N TRP A 26 13.39 22.48 -11.43
CA TRP A 26 11.96 22.58 -11.73
C TRP A 26 11.65 22.84 -13.21
N THR A 27 12.58 23.45 -13.96
CA THR A 27 12.38 23.77 -15.39
C THR A 27 12.70 22.58 -16.30
N ILE A 28 13.70 21.75 -15.96
CA ILE A 28 14.13 20.60 -16.77
C ILE A 28 12.99 19.62 -17.08
N PRO A 29 12.16 19.18 -16.12
CA PRO A 29 11.03 18.30 -16.42
C PRO A 29 10.00 18.95 -17.35
N THR A 30 9.75 20.25 -17.18
CA THR A 30 8.82 21.03 -18.01
C THR A 30 9.32 21.15 -19.45
N ILE A 31 10.62 21.38 -19.65
CA ILE A 31 11.26 21.31 -20.97
C ILE A 31 11.11 19.91 -21.55
N GLY A 32 11.28 18.86 -20.74
CA GLY A 32 11.11 17.49 -21.19
C GLY A 32 9.70 17.18 -21.68
N LEU A 33 8.67 17.68 -21.00
CA LEU A 33 7.28 17.59 -21.44
C LEU A 33 7.04 18.37 -22.74
N LEU A 34 7.56 19.59 -22.83
CA LEU A 34 7.45 20.41 -24.04
C LEU A 34 8.11 19.72 -25.24
N VAL A 35 9.33 19.22 -25.09
CA VAL A 35 10.04 18.50 -26.15
C VAL A 35 9.28 17.25 -26.54
N SER A 36 8.73 16.51 -25.57
CA SER A 36 7.94 15.30 -25.84
C SER A 36 6.64 15.60 -26.60
N SER A 37 6.02 16.78 -26.39
CA SER A 37 4.80 17.16 -27.09
C SER A 37 4.92 17.20 -28.61
N PHE A 38 6.13 17.48 -29.12
CA PHE A 38 6.44 17.55 -30.55
C PHE A 38 6.92 16.21 -31.13
N ARG A 39 6.97 15.13 -30.36
CA ARG A 39 7.48 13.82 -30.80
C ARG A 39 6.36 12.90 -31.24
N ASP A 40 6.68 12.01 -32.16
CA ASP A 40 5.79 10.94 -32.57
C ASP A 40 5.63 9.90 -31.43
N ARG A 41 4.45 9.25 -31.35
CA ARG A 41 4.09 8.30 -30.30
C ARG A 41 5.16 7.21 -30.13
N ASP A 42 5.63 6.65 -31.24
CA ASP A 42 6.59 5.55 -31.21
C ASP A 42 7.97 5.99 -30.68
N GLN A 43 8.32 7.28 -30.86
CA GLN A 43 9.55 7.86 -30.33
C GLN A 43 9.45 8.18 -28.83
N ILE A 44 8.26 8.54 -28.35
CA ILE A 44 8.01 8.80 -26.92
C ILE A 44 8.16 7.50 -26.10
N THR A 45 7.63 6.38 -26.60
CA THR A 45 7.79 5.07 -25.96
C THR A 45 9.19 4.48 -26.08
N GLY A 46 9.93 4.83 -27.15
CA GLY A 46 11.24 4.25 -27.45
C GLY A 46 12.43 4.93 -26.77
N SER A 47 12.35 6.22 -26.43
CA SER A 47 13.47 6.93 -25.80
C SER A 47 13.07 8.18 -25.02
N GLY A 48 13.89 8.55 -24.03
CA GLY A 48 13.70 9.77 -23.25
C GLY A 48 13.78 11.04 -24.11
N TRP A 49 13.15 12.14 -23.64
CA TRP A 49 13.06 13.40 -24.38
C TRP A 49 14.43 14.03 -24.70
N TRP A 50 15.48 13.73 -23.92
CA TRP A 50 16.85 14.17 -24.20
C TRP A 50 17.44 13.53 -25.46
N GLN A 51 16.83 12.47 -25.98
CA GLN A 51 17.19 11.84 -27.26
C GLN A 51 16.29 12.26 -28.42
N ALA A 52 15.41 13.24 -28.24
CA ALA A 52 14.41 13.62 -29.24
C ALA A 52 14.98 14.10 -30.59
N VAL A 53 16.23 14.58 -30.60
CA VAL A 53 16.93 15.06 -31.81
C VAL A 53 17.82 14.01 -32.47
N PHE A 54 18.00 12.85 -31.83
CA PHE A 54 18.84 11.77 -32.34
C PHE A 54 18.00 10.67 -33.01
N PRO A 55 18.57 9.94 -33.97
CA PRO A 55 17.91 8.76 -34.53
C PRO A 55 17.59 7.75 -33.43
N SER A 56 16.38 7.20 -33.46
CA SER A 56 15.92 6.23 -32.48
C SER A 56 15.86 4.84 -33.10
N GLU A 57 16.33 3.84 -32.35
CA GLU A 57 16.17 2.44 -32.71
C GLU A 57 14.75 1.99 -32.37
N GLN A 58 14.05 1.45 -33.37
CA GLN A 58 12.68 0.97 -33.25
C GLN A 58 12.62 -0.50 -33.68
N ARG A 59 11.95 -1.33 -32.88
CA ARG A 59 11.63 -2.72 -33.23
C ARG A 59 10.20 -2.79 -33.70
N ILE A 60 10.01 -3.00 -34.98
CA ILE A 60 8.71 -2.99 -35.65
C ILE A 60 8.39 -4.41 -36.12
N VAL A 61 7.15 -4.84 -35.91
CA VAL A 61 6.64 -6.09 -36.49
C VAL A 61 5.88 -5.74 -37.76
N TYR A 62 6.47 -6.03 -38.91
CA TYR A 62 5.86 -5.78 -40.20
C TYR A 62 5.16 -7.05 -40.70
N ARG A 63 3.95 -6.94 -41.23
CA ARG A 63 3.30 -8.05 -41.93
C ARG A 63 3.54 -7.89 -43.41
N ALA A 64 4.09 -8.93 -44.05
CA ALA A 64 4.32 -8.90 -45.48
C ALA A 64 3.03 -8.63 -46.26
N GLY A 65 3.19 -8.11 -47.48
CA GLY A 65 2.11 -7.65 -48.35
C GLY A 65 0.99 -8.68 -48.55
N ALA A 66 -0.18 -8.20 -48.95
CA ALA A 66 -1.34 -9.04 -49.17
C ALA A 66 -1.05 -10.14 -50.21
N LEU A 67 -1.65 -11.33 -50.03
CA LEU A 67 -1.35 -12.54 -50.80
C LEU A 67 -1.73 -12.44 -52.29
N ASP A 68 -2.50 -11.43 -52.67
CA ASP A 68 -2.84 -11.06 -54.04
C ASP A 68 -1.69 -10.37 -54.79
N SER A 69 -0.67 -9.87 -54.07
CA SER A 69 0.53 -9.25 -54.67
C SER A 69 1.62 -10.26 -55.07
N GLN A 70 1.41 -11.55 -54.81
CA GLN A 70 2.38 -12.60 -55.12
C GLN A 70 2.54 -12.80 -56.64
N LYS A 71 3.78 -12.92 -57.11
CA LYS A 71 4.12 -13.16 -58.52
C LYS A 71 4.79 -14.51 -58.69
N GLN A 72 4.46 -15.21 -59.77
CA GLN A 72 5.16 -16.45 -60.13
C GLN A 72 6.40 -16.09 -60.95
N LEU A 73 7.58 -16.42 -60.44
CA LEU A 73 8.88 -16.21 -61.08
C LEU A 73 9.62 -17.56 -61.23
N ALA A 74 10.73 -17.57 -61.97
CA ALA A 74 11.52 -18.79 -62.24
C ALA A 74 12.06 -19.51 -60.98
N GLN A 75 12.08 -18.79 -59.85
CA GLN A 75 12.58 -19.24 -58.54
C GLN A 75 11.48 -19.64 -57.55
N GLY A 76 10.20 -19.57 -57.95
CA GLY A 76 9.03 -19.86 -57.11
C GLY A 76 8.01 -18.71 -57.07
N TRP A 77 7.13 -18.74 -56.08
CA TRP A 77 6.20 -17.65 -55.77
C TRP A 77 6.92 -16.60 -54.91
N VAL A 78 6.77 -15.33 -55.26
CA VAL A 78 7.50 -14.22 -54.64
C VAL A 78 6.56 -13.11 -54.20
N ILE A 79 6.76 -12.59 -52.99
CA ILE A 79 6.11 -11.38 -52.45
C ILE A 79 7.19 -10.35 -52.14
N GLU A 80 7.03 -9.13 -52.67
CA GLU A 80 7.96 -8.01 -52.49
C GLU A 80 7.25 -6.82 -51.86
N GLY A 81 7.96 -6.06 -51.03
CA GLY A 81 7.46 -4.82 -50.45
C GLY A 81 8.51 -4.06 -49.66
N SER A 82 8.10 -3.01 -48.97
CA SER A 82 8.96 -2.17 -48.12
C SER A 82 8.43 -2.16 -46.69
N VAL A 83 9.33 -2.29 -45.70
CA VAL A 83 8.98 -2.13 -44.28
C VAL A 83 8.84 -0.66 -43.87
N PHE A 84 9.34 0.26 -44.70
CA PHE A 84 9.11 1.69 -44.54
C PHE A 84 7.95 2.10 -45.46
N GLU A 85 6.77 2.32 -44.89
CA GLU A 85 5.55 2.79 -45.60
C GLU A 85 5.70 4.26 -46.04
N GLY A 86 6.64 4.55 -46.94
CA GLY A 86 6.94 5.90 -47.44
C GLY A 86 7.88 6.74 -46.56
N GLY A 87 8.40 6.16 -45.47
CA GLY A 87 9.40 6.78 -44.59
C GLY A 87 10.86 6.56 -45.02
N LYS A 88 11.79 7.28 -44.40
CA LYS A 88 13.24 7.02 -44.51
C LYS A 88 13.73 6.37 -43.22
N GLY A 89 14.41 5.23 -43.33
CA GLY A 89 15.00 4.52 -42.21
C GLY A 89 16.10 3.57 -42.69
N GLN A 90 16.90 3.05 -41.76
CA GLN A 90 17.92 2.05 -42.06
C GLN A 90 17.64 0.79 -41.24
N VAL A 91 17.53 -0.36 -41.89
CA VAL A 91 17.42 -1.64 -41.19
C VAL A 91 18.79 -1.99 -40.59
N LYS A 92 18.83 -2.16 -39.27
CA LYS A 92 20.03 -2.57 -38.52
C LYS A 92 20.13 -4.09 -38.46
N ALA A 93 19.01 -4.77 -38.21
CA ALA A 93 18.88 -6.22 -38.20
C ALA A 93 17.42 -6.64 -38.37
N PHE A 94 17.19 -7.90 -38.74
CA PHE A 94 15.85 -8.47 -38.82
C PHE A 94 15.80 -9.91 -38.27
N GLY A 95 14.60 -10.40 -38.03
CA GLY A 95 14.33 -11.72 -37.45
C GLY A 95 13.01 -12.30 -37.92
N VAL A 96 12.89 -13.63 -37.78
CA VAL A 96 11.70 -14.40 -38.18
C VAL A 96 10.79 -14.73 -37.00
N THR A 97 11.22 -14.46 -35.77
CA THR A 97 10.42 -14.63 -34.54
C THR A 97 10.54 -13.43 -33.60
N SER A 98 9.55 -13.23 -32.74
CA SER A 98 9.57 -12.18 -31.71
C SER A 98 10.63 -12.42 -30.62
N ARG A 99 11.11 -13.66 -30.48
CA ARG A 99 12.16 -14.03 -29.51
C ARG A 99 13.57 -13.67 -29.98
N ALA A 100 13.77 -13.53 -31.29
CA ALA A 100 15.06 -13.19 -31.89
C ALA A 100 14.88 -12.22 -33.08
N PRO A 101 14.47 -10.96 -32.83
CA PRO A 101 14.20 -9.97 -33.88
C PRO A 101 15.45 -9.40 -34.57
N GLU A 102 16.64 -9.73 -34.07
CA GLU A 102 17.95 -9.28 -34.59
C GLU A 102 18.83 -10.46 -35.04
N ALA A 103 18.22 -11.61 -35.31
CA ALA A 103 18.94 -12.85 -35.64
C ALA A 103 19.76 -12.76 -36.94
N PHE A 104 19.36 -11.88 -37.86
CA PHE A 104 19.90 -11.81 -39.21
C PHE A 104 20.34 -10.39 -39.56
N ALA A 105 21.50 -10.28 -40.22
CA ALA A 105 21.98 -9.02 -40.78
C ALA A 105 21.21 -8.67 -42.07
N PRO A 106 21.02 -7.37 -42.40
CA PRO A 106 20.33 -6.99 -43.62
C PRO A 106 20.96 -7.62 -44.87
N GLY A 107 20.14 -8.11 -45.80
CA GLY A 107 20.55 -8.77 -47.04
C GLY A 107 20.86 -10.27 -46.91
N THR A 108 20.80 -10.84 -45.71
CA THR A 108 20.92 -12.30 -45.51
C THR A 108 19.58 -13.01 -45.77
N VAL A 109 19.64 -14.28 -46.21
CA VAL A 109 18.46 -15.11 -46.42
C VAL A 109 18.12 -15.83 -45.12
N ALA A 110 16.91 -15.60 -44.60
CA ALA A 110 16.38 -16.25 -43.40
C ALA A 110 15.32 -17.28 -43.77
N ASP A 111 15.34 -18.44 -43.11
CA ASP A 111 14.31 -19.48 -43.26
C ASP A 111 13.14 -19.21 -42.30
N LEU A 112 11.92 -19.17 -42.82
CA LEU A 112 10.69 -18.92 -42.06
C LEU A 112 9.97 -20.23 -41.71
N GLY A 113 10.47 -21.38 -42.15
CA GLY A 113 9.79 -22.66 -42.09
C GLY A 113 8.88 -22.88 -43.31
N ASP A 114 8.40 -24.13 -43.47
CA ASP A 114 7.48 -24.55 -44.54
C ASP A 114 7.95 -24.26 -45.97
N GLY A 115 9.27 -24.18 -46.18
CA GLY A 115 9.88 -23.92 -47.49
C GLY A 115 9.80 -22.45 -47.94
N VAL A 116 9.57 -21.52 -47.01
CA VAL A 116 9.53 -20.07 -47.24
C VAL A 116 10.83 -19.43 -46.74
N THR A 117 11.46 -18.60 -47.57
CA THR A 117 12.60 -17.78 -47.16
C THR A 117 12.28 -16.29 -47.24
N ALA A 118 12.93 -15.49 -46.39
CA ALA A 118 12.83 -14.03 -46.41
C ALA A 118 14.21 -13.38 -46.45
N THR A 119 14.30 -12.30 -47.21
CA THR A 119 15.45 -11.40 -47.22
C THR A 119 14.95 -9.99 -46.97
N VAL A 120 15.59 -9.25 -46.05
CA VAL A 120 15.30 -7.83 -45.79
C VAL A 120 16.58 -7.02 -46.03
N ALA A 121 16.57 -6.12 -46.99
CA ALA A 121 17.69 -5.25 -47.34
C ALA A 121 17.83 -4.07 -46.37
N ALA A 122 19.00 -3.43 -46.36
CA ALA A 122 19.33 -2.32 -45.45
C ALA A 122 18.45 -1.07 -45.69
N ASP A 123 17.92 -0.90 -46.91
CA ASP A 123 17.00 0.17 -47.30
C ASP A 123 15.52 -0.16 -47.01
N GLY A 124 15.25 -1.31 -46.40
CA GLY A 124 13.91 -1.75 -46.00
C GLY A 124 13.12 -2.51 -47.06
N GLN A 125 13.68 -2.78 -48.23
CA GLN A 125 13.04 -3.67 -49.20
C GLN A 125 13.11 -5.12 -48.69
N TYR A 126 12.00 -5.84 -48.75
CA TYR A 126 11.96 -7.26 -48.41
C TYR A 126 11.44 -8.09 -49.58
N GLN A 127 11.91 -9.33 -49.63
CA GLN A 127 11.47 -10.34 -50.58
C GLN A 127 11.21 -11.65 -49.82
N LEU A 128 10.03 -12.22 -50.02
CA LEU A 128 9.67 -13.57 -49.58
C LEU A 128 9.64 -14.49 -50.79
N VAL A 129 10.25 -15.68 -50.67
CA VAL A 129 10.29 -16.68 -51.75
C VAL A 129 9.80 -18.02 -51.22
N ALA A 130 8.89 -18.67 -51.95
CA ALA A 130 8.37 -19.99 -51.63
C ALA A 130 8.25 -20.86 -52.88
N GLN A 131 8.45 -22.18 -52.75
CA GLN A 131 8.27 -23.13 -53.86
C GLN A 131 6.78 -23.39 -54.19
N ALA A 132 5.91 -23.29 -53.18
CA ALA A 132 4.47 -23.39 -53.32
C ALA A 132 3.80 -22.00 -53.23
N LYS A 133 2.57 -21.89 -53.72
CA LYS A 133 1.78 -20.66 -53.65
C LYS A 133 1.52 -20.30 -52.19
N PHE A 134 1.62 -19.01 -51.84
CA PHE A 134 1.33 -18.57 -50.48
C PHE A 134 -0.19 -18.66 -50.22
N GLU A 135 -0.56 -19.39 -49.16
CA GLU A 135 -1.94 -19.58 -48.69
C GLU A 135 -2.08 -19.17 -47.22
N GLY A 136 -3.26 -18.72 -46.81
CA GLY A 136 -3.53 -18.33 -45.41
C GLY A 136 -3.24 -16.86 -45.09
N ARG A 137 -2.30 -16.60 -44.18
CA ARG A 137 -1.95 -15.22 -43.73
C ARG A 137 -0.50 -14.92 -44.08
N SER A 138 -0.24 -13.71 -44.58
CA SER A 138 1.12 -13.27 -44.90
C SER A 138 2.05 -13.36 -43.67
N PRO A 139 3.28 -13.88 -43.84
CA PRO A 139 4.25 -13.98 -42.75
C PRO A 139 4.58 -12.62 -42.11
N ARG A 140 5.03 -12.67 -40.84
CA ARG A 140 5.49 -11.49 -40.10
C ARG A 140 7.01 -11.42 -40.16
N LEU A 141 7.53 -10.22 -40.39
CA LEU A 141 8.94 -9.88 -40.32
C LEU A 141 9.15 -9.01 -39.08
N PHE A 142 10.15 -9.36 -38.27
CA PHE A 142 10.55 -8.57 -37.11
C PHE A 142 11.77 -7.76 -37.53
N VAL A 143 11.66 -6.43 -37.50
CA VAL A 143 12.69 -5.56 -38.06
C VAL A 143 13.12 -4.54 -37.02
N THR A 144 14.43 -4.42 -36.86
CA THR A 144 15.06 -3.41 -36.02
C THR A 144 15.61 -2.33 -36.94
N SER A 145 15.00 -1.15 -36.92
CA SER A 145 15.36 -0.03 -37.79
C SER A 145 15.78 1.20 -37.00
N ILE A 146 16.72 1.95 -37.56
CA ILE A 146 17.09 3.28 -37.07
C ILE A 146 16.26 4.29 -37.87
N THR A 147 15.35 4.97 -37.18
CA THR A 147 14.47 5.99 -37.78
C THR A 147 14.93 7.38 -37.33
N PRO A 148 15.07 8.36 -38.24
CA PRO A 148 15.42 9.74 -37.88
C PRO A 148 14.40 10.38 -36.94
N ALA A 149 14.84 11.35 -36.15
CA ALA A 149 13.96 12.18 -35.32
C ALA A 149 12.89 12.87 -36.19
N LYS A 150 11.61 12.74 -35.80
CA LYS A 150 10.48 13.34 -36.51
C LYS A 150 9.70 14.24 -35.57
N ALA A 151 9.71 15.54 -35.86
CA ALA A 151 8.84 16.49 -35.18
C ALA A 151 7.43 16.44 -35.80
N THR A 152 6.40 16.46 -34.96
CA THR A 152 4.99 16.43 -35.38
C THR A 152 4.14 17.37 -34.52
N LEU A 153 3.10 17.95 -35.13
CA LEU A 153 2.05 18.72 -34.45
C LEU A 153 0.75 17.92 -34.28
N ALA A 154 0.72 16.67 -34.74
CA ALA A 154 -0.47 15.83 -34.70
C ALA A 154 -1.04 15.65 -33.28
N ASN A 155 -0.17 15.68 -32.26
CA ASN A 155 -0.60 15.61 -30.87
C ASN A 155 -1.41 16.85 -30.44
N TYR A 156 -1.03 18.04 -30.91
CA TYR A 156 -1.79 19.28 -30.66
C TYR A 156 -3.13 19.27 -31.38
N ASP A 157 -3.16 18.82 -32.64
CA ASP A 157 -4.42 18.71 -33.39
C ASP A 157 -5.38 17.73 -32.72
N ARG A 158 -4.86 16.59 -32.24
CA ARG A 158 -5.62 15.61 -31.48
C ARG A 158 -6.18 16.22 -30.20
N VAL A 159 -5.37 16.93 -29.40
CA VAL A 159 -5.84 17.47 -28.10
C VAL A 159 -6.78 18.68 -28.26
N LEU A 160 -6.46 19.61 -29.17
CA LEU A 160 -7.23 20.86 -29.29
C LEU A 160 -8.57 20.66 -29.99
N PHE A 161 -8.66 19.72 -30.94
CA PHE A 161 -9.84 19.54 -31.78
C PHE A 161 -10.61 18.24 -31.55
N SER A 162 -10.08 17.28 -30.77
CA SER A 162 -10.87 16.12 -30.33
C SER A 162 -11.43 16.34 -28.92
N GLU A 163 -12.68 15.91 -28.71
CA GLU A 163 -13.28 15.72 -27.38
C GLU A 163 -13.42 16.97 -26.48
N GLY A 164 -13.74 18.13 -27.04
CA GLY A 164 -14.27 19.26 -26.25
C GLY A 164 -13.28 19.96 -25.31
N ILE A 165 -11.99 19.56 -25.30
CA ILE A 165 -10.93 20.14 -24.46
C ILE A 165 -10.73 21.63 -24.74
N GLY A 166 -10.78 22.05 -26.02
CA GLY A 166 -10.67 23.47 -26.37
C GLY A 166 -11.76 24.33 -25.74
N ARG A 167 -12.98 23.79 -25.61
CA ARG A 167 -14.07 24.47 -24.91
C ARG A 167 -13.84 24.51 -23.41
N ALA A 168 -13.35 23.40 -22.83
CA ALA A 168 -13.01 23.34 -21.41
C ALA A 168 -11.90 24.33 -21.03
N PHE A 169 -10.93 24.56 -21.92
CA PHE A 169 -9.91 25.60 -21.77
C PHE A 169 -10.55 26.99 -21.69
N MET A 170 -11.42 27.32 -22.65
CA MET A 170 -12.10 28.62 -22.68
C MET A 170 -13.02 28.84 -21.46
N ASN A 171 -13.73 27.80 -21.01
CA ASN A 171 -14.54 27.85 -19.79
C ASN A 171 -13.67 28.11 -18.55
N THR A 172 -12.50 27.44 -18.46
CA THR A 172 -11.55 27.66 -17.36
C THR A 172 -11.01 29.08 -17.36
N ALA A 173 -10.61 29.62 -18.51
CA ALA A 173 -10.17 31.00 -18.62
C ALA A 173 -11.28 32.00 -18.24
N THR A 174 -12.52 31.70 -18.63
CA THR A 174 -13.72 32.50 -18.30
C THR A 174 -14.01 32.52 -16.80
N VAL A 175 -13.66 31.46 -16.07
CA VAL A 175 -13.76 31.40 -14.60
C VAL A 175 -12.57 32.11 -13.95
N THR A 176 -11.35 31.72 -14.32
CA THR A 176 -10.11 32.11 -13.63
C THR A 176 -9.80 33.60 -13.75
N ILE A 177 -9.97 34.20 -14.93
CA ILE A 177 -9.59 35.61 -15.14
C ILE A 177 -10.42 36.56 -14.25
N PRO A 178 -11.77 36.51 -14.26
CA PRO A 178 -12.56 37.37 -13.37
C PRO A 178 -12.36 37.03 -11.89
N ALA A 179 -12.29 35.75 -11.54
CA ALA A 179 -12.04 35.30 -10.17
C ALA A 179 -10.64 35.68 -9.62
N THR A 180 -9.72 36.10 -10.50
CA THR A 180 -8.43 36.67 -10.11
C THR A 180 -8.51 38.19 -9.98
N ILE A 181 -9.10 38.87 -10.96
CA ILE A 181 -9.10 40.34 -11.02
C ILE A 181 -10.04 40.95 -9.95
N ILE A 182 -11.24 40.41 -9.79
CA ILE A 182 -12.28 40.95 -8.88
C ILE A 182 -11.77 41.03 -7.44
N PRO A 183 -11.26 39.96 -6.80
CA PRO A 183 -10.82 40.02 -5.42
C PRO A 183 -9.61 40.94 -5.25
N ILE A 184 -8.72 41.05 -6.23
CA ILE A 184 -7.55 41.93 -6.16
C ILE A 184 -7.95 43.39 -6.09
N LEU A 185 -8.88 43.81 -6.96
CA LEU A 185 -9.34 45.19 -6.99
C LEU A 185 -9.99 45.57 -5.67
N ILE A 186 -10.90 44.72 -5.17
CA ILE A 186 -11.58 44.94 -3.89
C ILE A 186 -10.58 44.92 -2.72
N ALA A 187 -9.67 43.95 -2.71
CA ALA A 187 -8.70 43.80 -1.65
C ALA A 187 -7.69 44.93 -1.60
N ALA A 188 -7.25 45.47 -2.74
CA ALA A 188 -6.34 46.61 -2.79
C ALA A 188 -6.95 47.86 -2.12
N PHE A 189 -8.22 48.16 -2.39
CA PHE A 189 -8.93 49.25 -1.73
C PHE A 189 -9.13 49.00 -0.23
N ALA A 190 -9.60 47.80 0.14
CA ALA A 190 -9.83 47.44 1.54
C ALA A 190 -8.52 47.41 2.35
N ALA A 191 -7.44 46.89 1.77
CA ALA A 191 -6.11 46.85 2.38
C ALA A 191 -5.57 48.26 2.65
N TYR A 192 -5.69 49.18 1.69
CA TYR A 192 -5.28 50.57 1.87
C TYR A 192 -6.05 51.24 3.01
N ALA A 193 -7.38 51.13 3.02
CA ALA A 193 -8.21 51.67 4.08
C ALA A 193 -7.85 51.09 5.46
N LEU A 194 -7.66 49.78 5.55
CA LEU A 194 -7.31 49.09 6.80
C LEU A 194 -5.84 49.29 7.24
N ALA A 195 -4.96 49.73 6.35
CA ALA A 195 -3.56 50.05 6.65
C ALA A 195 -3.39 51.51 7.10
N TRP A 196 -4.03 52.46 6.40
CA TRP A 196 -3.65 53.88 6.49
C TRP A 196 -4.79 54.86 6.82
N MET A 197 -6.06 54.43 6.79
CA MET A 197 -7.17 55.28 7.23
C MET A 197 -7.49 55.04 8.71
N GLU A 198 -7.92 56.10 9.39
CA GLU A 198 -8.37 56.04 10.78
C GLU A 198 -9.88 56.24 10.80
N PHE A 199 -10.61 55.22 11.25
CA PHE A 199 -12.06 55.26 11.41
C PHE A 199 -12.50 54.29 12.53
N PRO A 200 -13.62 54.58 13.22
CA PRO A 200 -14.11 53.73 14.30
C PRO A 200 -14.47 52.33 13.79
N GLY A 201 -14.07 51.29 14.53
CA GLY A 201 -14.35 49.88 14.16
C GLY A 201 -13.31 49.21 13.25
N ARG A 202 -12.26 49.93 12.83
CA ARG A 202 -11.15 49.38 12.00
C ARG A 202 -10.56 48.10 12.56
N ALA A 203 -10.27 48.04 13.87
CA ALA A 203 -9.69 46.84 14.50
C ALA A 203 -10.64 45.63 14.45
N LEU A 204 -11.95 45.87 14.61
CA LEU A 204 -12.97 44.82 14.51
C LEU A 204 -13.07 44.29 13.07
N MET A 205 -12.97 45.16 12.06
CA MET A 205 -12.92 44.74 10.66
C MET A 205 -11.68 43.89 10.35
N VAL A 206 -10.51 44.27 10.88
CA VAL A 206 -9.29 43.44 10.73
C VAL A 206 -9.48 42.08 11.40
N ALA A 207 -10.03 42.04 12.62
CA ALA A 207 -10.32 40.79 13.31
C ALA A 207 -11.32 39.91 12.55
N ALA A 208 -12.36 40.50 11.93
CA ALA A 208 -13.33 39.79 11.10
C ALA A 208 -12.68 39.21 9.83
N VAL A 209 -11.83 39.98 9.15
CA VAL A 209 -11.07 39.50 7.98
C VAL A 209 -10.18 38.31 8.36
N VAL A 210 -9.48 38.39 9.50
CA VAL A 210 -8.65 37.28 9.99
C VAL A 210 -9.50 36.08 10.41
N GLY A 211 -10.65 36.29 11.05
CA GLY A 211 -11.57 35.22 11.42
C GLY A 211 -12.13 34.46 10.21
N LEU A 212 -12.39 35.16 9.10
CA LEU A 212 -12.83 34.54 7.85
C LEU A 212 -11.79 33.63 7.20
N LEU A 213 -10.50 33.78 7.52
CA LEU A 213 -9.45 32.85 7.07
C LEU A 213 -9.55 31.46 7.70
N VAL A 214 -10.22 31.36 8.85
CA VAL A 214 -10.35 30.10 9.60
C VAL A 214 -11.52 29.26 9.08
N VAL A 215 -12.43 29.85 8.29
CA VAL A 215 -13.62 29.15 7.78
C VAL A 215 -13.20 28.11 6.73
N PRO A 216 -13.46 26.81 6.95
CA PRO A 216 -13.14 25.79 5.97
C PRO A 216 -13.99 25.98 4.71
N LEU A 217 -13.32 26.02 3.56
CA LEU A 217 -13.94 26.19 2.24
C LEU A 217 -15.11 25.20 2.06
N GLN A 218 -14.88 23.92 2.35
CA GLN A 218 -15.81 22.81 2.12
C GLN A 218 -17.14 23.00 2.86
N LEU A 219 -17.12 23.52 4.10
CA LEU A 219 -18.32 23.71 4.91
C LEU A 219 -19.24 24.81 4.35
N SER A 220 -18.66 25.76 3.62
CA SER A 220 -19.39 26.92 3.11
C SER A 220 -19.98 26.72 1.71
N LEU A 221 -19.51 25.72 0.93
CA LEU A 221 -19.90 25.53 -0.48
C LEU A 221 -21.41 25.29 -0.64
N MET A 222 -21.99 24.37 0.13
CA MET A 222 -23.41 24.00 0.01
C MET A 222 -24.35 25.13 0.47
N PRO A 223 -24.15 25.76 1.64
CA PRO A 223 -24.93 26.94 2.03
C PRO A 223 -24.81 28.09 1.01
N LEU A 224 -23.60 28.35 0.51
CA LEU A 224 -23.36 29.41 -0.45
C LEU A 224 -24.03 29.11 -1.80
N LEU A 225 -23.99 27.86 -2.28
CA LEU A 225 -24.70 27.45 -3.49
C LEU A 225 -26.23 27.62 -3.34
N ARG A 226 -26.80 27.25 -2.18
CA ARG A 226 -28.23 27.47 -1.88
C ARG A 226 -28.59 28.96 -1.95
N LEU A 227 -27.74 29.83 -1.39
CA LEU A 227 -27.92 31.28 -1.49
C LEU A 227 -27.86 31.75 -2.94
N HIS A 228 -26.86 31.33 -3.71
CA HIS A 228 -26.73 31.68 -5.13
C HIS A 228 -27.93 31.21 -5.96
N ASN A 229 -28.44 30.00 -5.71
CA ASN A 229 -29.65 29.50 -6.34
C ASN A 229 -30.87 30.37 -6.02
N SER A 230 -31.02 30.80 -4.76
CA SER A 230 -32.14 31.69 -4.35
C SER A 230 -32.09 33.07 -5.00
N LEU A 231 -30.89 33.54 -5.35
CA LEU A 231 -30.63 34.81 -6.03
C LEU A 231 -30.67 34.69 -7.56
N GLY A 232 -30.90 33.50 -8.11
CA GLY A 232 -30.92 33.25 -9.56
C GLY A 232 -29.55 33.28 -10.24
N ILE A 233 -28.47 33.17 -9.47
CA ILE A 233 -27.07 33.22 -9.96
C ILE A 233 -26.31 31.90 -9.76
N GLY A 234 -26.97 30.87 -9.23
CA GLY A 234 -26.38 29.54 -9.10
C GLY A 234 -26.27 28.82 -10.44
N LYS A 235 -25.23 28.00 -10.62
CA LYS A 235 -24.92 27.33 -11.91
C LYS A 235 -24.56 28.28 -13.07
N GLU A 236 -24.28 29.55 -12.75
CA GLU A 236 -23.84 30.57 -13.71
C GLU A 236 -22.42 31.06 -13.42
N TYR A 237 -21.75 31.60 -14.44
CA TYR A 237 -20.38 32.11 -14.32
C TYR A 237 -20.24 33.18 -13.22
N ILE A 238 -21.26 34.03 -13.07
CA ILE A 238 -21.26 35.06 -12.02
C ILE A 238 -21.26 34.45 -10.61
N GLY A 239 -21.91 33.30 -10.41
CA GLY A 239 -21.94 32.64 -9.11
C GLY A 239 -20.59 32.06 -8.70
N ILE A 240 -19.87 31.45 -9.64
CA ILE A 240 -18.52 30.94 -9.38
C ILE A 240 -17.49 32.07 -9.21
N TRP A 241 -17.61 33.18 -9.95
CA TRP A 241 -16.75 34.35 -9.75
C TRP A 241 -16.87 34.92 -8.34
N LEU A 242 -18.11 35.06 -7.84
CA LEU A 242 -18.38 35.56 -6.50
C LEU A 242 -17.94 34.58 -5.42
N ALA A 243 -18.10 33.27 -5.64
CA ALA A 243 -17.61 32.24 -4.73
C ALA A 243 -16.09 32.33 -4.56
N HIS A 244 -15.31 32.28 -5.65
CA HIS A 244 -13.85 32.40 -5.55
C HIS A 244 -13.40 33.75 -5.00
N SER A 245 -14.13 34.83 -5.30
CA SER A 245 -13.84 36.15 -4.74
C SER A 245 -14.05 36.15 -3.22
N GLY A 246 -15.15 35.60 -2.73
CA GLY A 246 -15.46 35.50 -1.30
C GLY A 246 -14.39 34.76 -0.50
N PHE A 247 -13.84 33.68 -1.05
CA PHE A 247 -12.78 32.91 -0.41
C PHE A 247 -11.39 33.54 -0.55
N GLY A 248 -11.08 34.16 -1.69
CA GLY A 248 -9.79 34.81 -1.91
C GLY A 248 -9.64 36.14 -1.16
N LEU A 249 -10.73 36.85 -0.91
CA LEU A 249 -10.73 38.20 -0.35
C LEU A 249 -10.09 38.32 1.03
N PRO A 250 -10.40 37.47 2.04
CA PRO A 250 -9.79 37.58 3.35
C PRO A 250 -8.26 37.49 3.32
N LEU A 251 -7.73 36.56 2.52
CA LEU A 251 -6.28 36.36 2.37
C LEU A 251 -5.66 37.53 1.61
N ALA A 252 -6.30 37.98 0.53
CA ALA A 252 -5.87 39.13 -0.25
C ALA A 252 -5.77 40.39 0.60
N ILE A 253 -6.81 40.70 1.38
CA ILE A 253 -6.88 41.88 2.24
C ILE A 253 -5.81 41.78 3.32
N TYR A 254 -5.65 40.62 3.96
CA TYR A 254 -4.66 40.42 5.01
C TYR A 254 -3.22 40.64 4.50
N LEU A 255 -2.86 39.99 3.39
CA LEU A 255 -1.52 40.09 2.82
C LEU A 255 -1.20 41.49 2.28
N LEU A 256 -2.11 42.06 1.48
CA LEU A 256 -1.92 43.39 0.91
C LEU A 256 -1.90 44.47 2.00
N ARG A 257 -2.73 44.35 3.05
CA ARG A 257 -2.69 45.29 4.19
C ARG A 257 -1.32 45.24 4.87
N ASN A 258 -0.80 44.05 5.15
CA ASN A 258 0.49 43.91 5.82
C ASN A 258 1.65 44.45 4.98
N TYR A 259 1.60 44.25 3.65
CA TYR A 259 2.56 44.85 2.74
C TYR A 259 2.45 46.38 2.71
N MET A 260 1.24 46.89 2.47
CA MET A 260 0.99 48.34 2.38
C MET A 260 1.33 49.07 3.67
N ALA A 261 1.10 48.46 4.84
CA ALA A 261 1.46 49.02 6.14
C ALA A 261 2.98 49.14 6.35
N GLY A 262 3.79 48.40 5.59
CA GLY A 262 5.25 48.46 5.60
C GLY A 262 5.85 49.50 4.65
N LEU A 263 5.03 50.20 3.85
CA LEU A 263 5.51 51.28 2.99
C LEU A 263 5.98 52.50 3.83
N PRO A 264 7.01 53.24 3.39
CA PRO A 264 7.54 54.39 4.14
C PRO A 264 6.46 55.44 4.41
N ARG A 265 6.26 55.77 5.69
CA ARG A 265 5.22 56.71 6.14
C ARG A 265 5.48 58.12 5.62
N GLU A 266 6.74 58.49 5.50
CA GLU A 266 7.22 59.81 5.14
C GLU A 266 6.73 60.23 3.75
N ILE A 267 6.64 59.28 2.81
CA ILE A 267 6.17 59.54 1.43
C ILE A 267 4.67 59.85 1.43
N ILE A 268 3.91 59.15 2.27
CA ILE A 268 2.45 59.27 2.37
C ILE A 268 2.08 60.55 3.10
N GLU A 269 2.76 60.87 4.21
CA GLU A 269 2.56 62.10 4.97
C GLU A 269 2.93 63.34 4.16
N SER A 270 4.03 63.31 3.41
CA SER A 270 4.41 64.41 2.51
C SER A 270 3.33 64.67 1.45
N ALA A 271 2.79 63.61 0.83
CA ALA A 271 1.71 63.77 -0.15
C ALA A 271 0.42 64.35 0.47
N ARG A 272 0.11 64.02 1.73
CA ARG A 272 -1.02 64.63 2.46
C ARG A 272 -0.78 66.11 2.75
N VAL A 273 0.45 66.49 3.11
CA VAL A 273 0.84 67.90 3.34
C VAL A 273 0.74 68.71 2.04
N ASP A 274 1.04 68.10 0.89
CA ASP A 274 0.88 68.69 -0.44
C ASP A 274 -0.59 68.76 -0.93
N GLY A 275 -1.56 68.39 -0.08
CA GLY A 275 -2.99 68.49 -0.36
C GLY A 275 -3.57 67.34 -1.19
N ALA A 276 -2.84 66.22 -1.35
CA ALA A 276 -3.36 65.05 -2.05
C ALA A 276 -4.45 64.34 -1.24
N THR A 277 -5.55 64.00 -1.91
CA THR A 277 -6.63 63.17 -1.31
C THR A 277 -6.19 61.71 -1.14
N ASP A 278 -6.79 60.97 -0.21
CA ASP A 278 -6.50 59.53 -0.01
C ASP A 278 -6.66 58.71 -1.30
N PHE A 279 -7.62 59.06 -2.17
CA PHE A 279 -7.80 58.42 -3.47
C PHE A 279 -6.64 58.70 -4.44
N GLN A 280 -6.12 59.93 -4.46
CA GLN A 280 -4.94 60.30 -5.26
C GLN A 280 -3.67 59.61 -4.73
N ILE A 281 -3.52 59.52 -3.41
CA ILE A 281 -2.42 58.81 -2.75
C ILE A 281 -2.48 57.32 -3.08
N PHE A 282 -3.65 56.71 -2.98
CA PHE A 282 -3.87 55.31 -3.34
C PHE A 282 -3.47 55.03 -4.80
N LEU A 283 -4.02 55.76 -5.76
CA LEU A 283 -3.79 55.48 -7.19
C LEU A 283 -2.37 55.84 -7.67
N LYS A 284 -1.80 56.97 -7.20
CA LYS A 284 -0.52 57.47 -7.73
C LYS A 284 0.71 56.99 -6.97
N ILE A 285 0.56 56.60 -5.70
CA ILE A 285 1.69 56.24 -4.84
C ILE A 285 1.58 54.78 -4.39
N ILE A 286 0.51 54.42 -3.68
CA ILE A 286 0.40 53.10 -3.04
C ILE A 286 0.25 51.98 -4.06
N LEU A 287 -0.60 52.15 -5.07
CA LEU A 287 -0.88 51.12 -6.05
C LEU A 287 0.37 50.76 -6.89
N PRO A 288 1.15 51.72 -7.44
CA PRO A 288 2.42 51.40 -8.11
C PRO A 288 3.46 50.75 -7.19
N LEU A 289 3.61 51.24 -5.95
CA LEU A 289 4.54 50.66 -4.98
C LEU A 289 4.13 49.24 -4.55
N SER A 290 2.84 48.94 -4.56
CA SER A 290 2.29 47.62 -4.20
C SER A 290 2.23 46.64 -5.36
N PHE A 291 2.67 47.02 -6.57
CA PHE A 291 2.60 46.17 -7.75
C PHE A 291 3.26 44.78 -7.55
N PRO A 292 4.44 44.63 -6.92
CA PRO A 292 5.04 43.31 -6.69
C PRO A 292 4.16 42.41 -5.81
N ALA A 293 3.53 42.98 -4.78
CA ALA A 293 2.62 42.24 -3.90
C ALA A 293 1.32 41.85 -4.61
N LEU A 294 0.77 42.77 -5.41
CA LEU A 294 -0.42 42.52 -6.23
C LEU A 294 -0.16 41.45 -7.30
N ALA A 295 1.00 41.50 -7.97
CA ALA A 295 1.40 40.49 -8.95
C ALA A 295 1.59 39.11 -8.30
N SER A 296 2.21 39.05 -7.12
CA SER A 296 2.40 37.80 -6.38
C SER A 296 1.06 37.17 -6.00
N PHE A 297 0.12 37.97 -5.47
CA PHE A 297 -1.22 37.48 -5.16
C PHE A 297 -2.01 37.11 -6.42
N ALA A 298 -1.87 37.86 -7.51
CA ALA A 298 -2.50 37.53 -8.80
C ALA A 298 -2.09 36.15 -9.30
N ILE A 299 -0.80 35.83 -9.24
CA ILE A 299 -0.29 34.50 -9.61
C ILE A 299 -0.88 33.43 -8.70
N PHE A 300 -0.88 33.65 -7.38
CA PHE A 300 -1.42 32.69 -6.42
C PHE A 300 -2.92 32.42 -6.64
N GLN A 301 -3.73 33.47 -6.76
CA GLN A 301 -5.17 33.38 -6.99
C GLN A 301 -5.50 32.76 -8.35
N PHE A 302 -4.72 33.10 -9.38
CA PHE A 302 -4.86 32.52 -10.71
C PHE A 302 -4.59 31.02 -10.68
N LEU A 303 -3.46 30.59 -10.11
CA LEU A 303 -3.11 29.17 -10.01
C LEU A 303 -4.11 28.38 -9.17
N TRP A 304 -4.57 28.95 -8.05
CA TRP A 304 -5.58 28.33 -7.21
C TRP A 304 -6.88 28.10 -7.99
N THR A 305 -7.38 29.12 -8.68
CA THR A 305 -8.65 29.02 -9.43
C THR A 305 -8.51 28.16 -10.68
N TRP A 306 -7.37 28.23 -11.38
CA TRP A 306 -7.09 27.44 -12.58
C TRP A 306 -7.04 25.94 -12.30
N ASN A 307 -6.52 25.57 -11.13
CA ASN A 307 -6.42 24.18 -10.69
C ASN A 307 -7.61 23.71 -9.85
N ASP A 308 -8.61 24.56 -9.61
CA ASP A 308 -9.77 24.18 -8.81
C ASP A 308 -10.67 23.20 -9.56
N PHE A 309 -11.04 22.13 -8.85
CA PHE A 309 -12.01 21.14 -9.32
C PHE A 309 -13.32 21.22 -8.52
N LEU A 310 -13.24 21.48 -7.21
CA LEU A 310 -14.36 21.31 -6.29
C LEU A 310 -15.36 22.47 -6.39
N VAL A 311 -14.90 23.72 -6.36
CA VAL A 311 -15.78 24.90 -6.48
C VAL A 311 -16.39 24.92 -7.88
N ALA A 312 -15.60 24.61 -8.90
CA ALA A 312 -16.08 24.49 -10.27
C ALA A 312 -17.20 23.44 -10.43
N SER A 313 -17.00 22.23 -9.92
CA SER A 313 -18.00 21.16 -9.99
C SER A 313 -19.30 21.51 -9.26
N VAL A 314 -19.20 22.21 -8.13
CA VAL A 314 -20.36 22.60 -7.31
C VAL A 314 -21.13 23.78 -7.93
N PHE A 315 -20.42 24.80 -8.44
CA PHE A 315 -21.02 26.06 -8.89
C PHE A 315 -21.30 26.14 -10.38
N LEU A 316 -20.73 25.29 -11.23
CA LEU A 316 -21.06 25.20 -12.67
C LEU A 316 -21.71 23.86 -13.05
N GLY A 317 -21.48 22.79 -12.29
CA GLY A 317 -21.98 21.45 -12.59
C GLY A 317 -21.11 20.70 -13.61
N ASN A 318 -21.62 19.56 -14.08
CA ASN A 318 -20.91 18.65 -15.01
C ASN A 318 -21.46 18.71 -16.45
N ASP A 319 -22.16 19.78 -16.81
CA ASP A 319 -22.69 19.92 -18.16
C ASP A 319 -21.53 20.18 -19.16
N ASN A 320 -21.53 19.44 -20.28
CA ASN A 320 -20.49 19.53 -21.32
C ASN A 320 -20.27 20.96 -21.85
N ASP A 321 -21.26 21.84 -21.68
CA ASP A 321 -21.22 23.22 -22.16
C ASP A 321 -20.41 24.18 -21.28
N LYS A 322 -20.35 23.93 -19.97
CA LYS A 322 -19.70 24.76 -18.94
C LYS A 322 -18.56 24.02 -18.21
N LEU A 323 -18.22 22.82 -18.68
CA LEU A 323 -17.16 21.99 -18.13
C LEU A 323 -15.82 22.72 -18.14
N VAL A 324 -15.12 22.77 -17.00
CA VAL A 324 -13.77 23.33 -16.87
C VAL A 324 -12.70 22.27 -17.12
N MET A 325 -11.45 22.69 -17.37
CA MET A 325 -10.34 21.85 -17.79
C MET A 325 -10.04 20.73 -16.79
N THR A 326 -10.03 21.04 -15.49
CA THR A 326 -9.83 20.06 -14.41
C THR A 326 -10.90 18.96 -14.44
N SER A 327 -12.14 19.30 -14.80
CA SER A 327 -13.25 18.35 -14.92
C SER A 327 -13.22 17.56 -16.24
N ALA A 328 -12.84 18.21 -17.35
CA ALA A 328 -12.67 17.55 -18.65
C ALA A 328 -11.52 16.53 -18.63
N LEU A 329 -10.39 16.88 -18.01
CA LEU A 329 -9.24 16.01 -17.82
C LEU A 329 -9.60 14.75 -17.01
N ARG A 330 -10.37 14.91 -15.93
CA ARG A 330 -10.88 13.77 -15.15
C ARG A 330 -11.70 12.81 -16.02
N GLY A 331 -12.55 13.33 -16.90
CA GLY A 331 -13.36 12.52 -17.82
C GLY A 331 -12.50 11.73 -18.82
N LEU A 332 -11.40 12.31 -19.30
CA LEU A 332 -10.47 11.68 -20.24
C LEU A 332 -9.59 10.62 -19.58
N MET A 333 -9.19 10.83 -18.33
CA MET A 333 -8.48 9.81 -17.53
C MET A 333 -9.34 8.56 -17.32
N GLY A 334 -10.66 8.70 -17.22
CA GLY A 334 -11.59 7.57 -17.12
C GLY A 334 -11.85 6.82 -18.43
N SER A 335 -11.69 7.46 -19.59
CA SER A 335 -12.05 6.87 -20.89
C SER A 335 -10.87 6.40 -21.75
N ARG A 336 -9.64 6.89 -21.51
CA ARG A 336 -8.45 6.62 -22.34
C ARG A 336 -7.17 6.33 -21.54
N GLY A 337 -7.25 5.47 -20.53
CA GLY A 337 -6.15 5.12 -19.60
C GLY A 337 -4.85 4.51 -20.20
N GLY A 338 -4.56 4.68 -21.50
CA GLY A 338 -3.35 4.19 -22.17
C GLY A 338 -2.58 5.23 -23.01
N ASP A 339 -3.06 6.47 -23.17
CA ASP A 339 -2.46 7.47 -24.06
C ASP A 339 -1.85 8.65 -23.26
N TRP A 340 -0.75 8.38 -22.54
CA TRP A 340 -0.05 9.31 -21.64
C TRP A 340 0.48 10.59 -22.33
N GLU A 341 0.70 10.53 -23.64
CA GLU A 341 1.16 11.62 -24.49
C GLU A 341 0.22 12.84 -24.51
N ILE A 342 -1.08 12.62 -24.31
CA ILE A 342 -2.11 13.67 -24.26
C ILE A 342 -2.00 14.53 -22.99
N PHE A 343 -1.55 13.93 -21.88
CA PHE A 343 -1.47 14.60 -20.58
C PHE A 343 -0.22 15.48 -20.45
N GLY A 344 0.88 15.11 -21.11
CA GLY A 344 2.11 15.93 -21.14
C GLY A 344 1.95 17.27 -21.86
N LEU A 345 1.03 17.34 -22.83
CA LEU A 345 0.64 18.55 -23.58
C LEU A 345 -0.17 19.56 -22.77
N LEU A 346 -0.89 19.09 -21.75
CA LEU A 346 -1.85 19.91 -21.02
C LEU A 346 -1.22 20.60 -19.80
N GLY A 347 0.08 20.41 -19.54
CA GLY A 347 0.88 21.21 -18.61
C GLY A 347 0.35 21.29 -17.17
N LEU A 348 -0.57 20.42 -16.78
CA LEU A 348 -1.34 20.52 -15.55
C LEU A 348 -0.90 19.43 -14.57
N ARG A 349 -0.11 19.82 -13.57
CA ARG A 349 -0.12 19.14 -12.27
C ARG A 349 -1.46 19.48 -11.61
N VAL A 350 -2.46 18.63 -11.80
CA VAL A 350 -3.68 18.71 -10.99
C VAL A 350 -3.32 18.14 -9.61
N ASP A 351 -3.05 19.03 -8.66
CA ASP A 351 -2.86 18.68 -7.26
C ASP A 351 -4.24 18.38 -6.63
N LEU A 352 -4.78 17.19 -6.91
CA LEU A 352 -6.06 16.70 -6.36
C LEU A 352 -5.98 16.34 -4.87
N ARG A 353 -4.87 16.63 -4.19
CA ARG A 353 -4.61 16.23 -2.81
C ARG A 353 -5.37 17.03 -1.74
N ALA A 354 -6.09 18.11 -2.09
CA ALA A 354 -6.63 19.05 -1.09
C ALA A 354 -8.16 19.16 -0.99
N ALA A 355 -8.96 18.44 -1.79
CA ALA A 355 -10.41 18.71 -1.90
C ALA A 355 -11.36 17.49 -1.79
N GLY A 356 -10.85 16.29 -1.47
CA GLY A 356 -11.66 15.09 -1.30
C GLY A 356 -12.16 14.81 0.13
N GLY A 357 -11.69 15.57 1.12
CA GLY A 357 -12.16 15.46 2.50
C GLY A 357 -13.39 16.34 2.71
N VAL A 358 -14.45 15.75 3.29
CA VAL A 358 -15.70 16.41 3.72
C VAL A 358 -16.78 16.49 2.64
N LEU A 359 -17.48 15.37 2.39
CA LEU A 359 -18.92 15.31 2.08
C LEU A 359 -19.39 13.83 2.08
N CYS A 360 -19.54 13.24 3.27
CA CYS A 360 -20.32 11.99 3.46
C CYS A 360 -21.07 12.06 4.81
N HIS A 361 -22.01 12.99 4.91
CA HIS A 361 -23.12 12.92 5.85
C HIS A 361 -24.40 13.20 5.07
N ALA A 362 -25.02 12.13 4.58
CA ALA A 362 -26.42 12.10 4.21
C ALA A 362 -26.91 10.66 4.38
N GLU A 363 -27.90 10.50 5.24
CA GLU A 363 -28.65 9.26 5.46
C GLU A 363 -29.13 8.66 4.11
N ILE A 364 -28.91 7.36 3.91
CA ILE A 364 -29.50 6.61 2.80
C ILE A 364 -30.62 5.73 3.38
N PRO A 365 -31.90 5.95 3.03
CA PRO A 365 -32.95 4.98 3.30
C PRO A 365 -32.86 3.82 2.29
N GLY A 366 -33.13 2.62 2.81
CA GLY A 366 -32.93 1.33 2.16
C GLY A 366 -33.34 1.23 0.69
N ALA A 367 -32.42 0.68 -0.11
CA ALA A 367 -32.70 0.05 -1.38
C ALA A 367 -32.04 -1.33 -1.40
N ARG A 368 -32.84 -2.38 -1.19
CA ARG A 368 -32.45 -3.76 -1.49
C ARG A 368 -32.25 -3.86 -3.01
N LEU A 369 -31.02 -4.05 -3.46
CA LEU A 369 -30.74 -4.54 -4.79
C LEU A 369 -30.56 -6.05 -4.72
N ALA A 370 -31.63 -6.76 -5.10
CA ALA A 370 -31.58 -8.17 -5.43
C ALA A 370 -31.18 -8.31 -6.91
N GLY A 371 -30.14 -9.10 -7.19
CA GLY A 371 -29.87 -9.57 -8.55
C GLY A 371 -28.43 -10.04 -8.78
N GLY A 372 -28.23 -11.36 -8.84
CA GLY A 372 -27.04 -11.99 -9.43
C GLY A 372 -26.40 -13.08 -8.56
N VAL A 373 -27.07 -14.24 -8.43
CA VAL A 373 -26.50 -15.42 -7.78
C VAL A 373 -25.48 -16.06 -8.74
N GLY A 374 -24.20 -15.70 -8.59
CA GLY A 374 -23.09 -16.60 -8.93
C GLY A 374 -23.07 -17.74 -7.91
N GLU A 375 -22.68 -18.94 -8.32
CA GLU A 375 -22.59 -20.12 -7.44
C GLU A 375 -21.88 -19.77 -6.13
N VAL A 376 -22.65 -19.69 -5.04
CA VAL A 376 -22.15 -19.41 -3.70
C VAL A 376 -21.36 -20.63 -3.28
N MET A 377 -20.04 -20.48 -3.12
CA MET A 377 -19.19 -21.48 -2.50
C MET A 377 -19.87 -21.94 -1.20
N GLN A 378 -20.22 -23.22 -1.10
CA GLN A 378 -20.96 -23.76 0.05
C GLN A 378 -20.20 -23.37 1.32
N ARG A 379 -20.83 -22.56 2.19
CA ARG A 379 -20.19 -22.03 3.40
C ARG A 379 -20.18 -23.12 4.46
N ASP A 380 -19.12 -23.92 4.46
CA ASP A 380 -18.73 -24.71 5.64
C ASP A 380 -18.40 -23.73 6.77
N PRO A 381 -19.18 -23.67 7.86
CA PRO A 381 -18.93 -22.73 8.96
C PRO A 381 -17.63 -23.02 9.71
N ASP A 382 -17.07 -24.23 9.55
CA ASP A 382 -15.84 -24.67 10.20
C ASP A 382 -14.64 -24.74 9.25
N TRP A 383 -14.72 -24.08 8.09
CA TRP A 383 -13.65 -24.07 7.08
C TRP A 383 -12.27 -23.70 7.66
N TRP A 384 -12.26 -22.79 8.64
CA TRP A 384 -11.10 -22.24 9.32
C TRP A 384 -10.38 -23.28 10.19
N ARG A 385 -11.08 -24.34 10.62
CA ARG A 385 -10.57 -25.32 11.57
C ARG A 385 -9.59 -26.26 10.88
N GLY A 386 -8.29 -25.99 11.07
CA GLY A 386 -7.21 -26.71 10.41
C GLY A 386 -6.83 -26.17 9.04
N ALA A 387 -7.38 -25.01 8.65
CA ALA A 387 -7.04 -24.31 7.42
C ALA A 387 -5.56 -23.87 7.38
N VAL A 388 -5.02 -23.78 6.18
CA VAL A 388 -3.75 -23.13 5.89
C VAL A 388 -3.99 -21.74 5.33
N ILE A 389 -3.57 -20.73 6.08
CA ILE A 389 -3.72 -19.30 5.79
C ILE A 389 -2.37 -18.77 5.30
N TYR A 390 -2.33 -18.19 4.10
CA TYR A 390 -1.13 -17.57 3.55
C TYR A 390 -1.16 -16.06 3.82
N GLN A 391 -0.25 -15.59 4.67
CA GLN A 391 -0.11 -14.18 5.02
C GLN A 391 0.61 -13.41 3.91
N ILE A 392 -0.04 -12.36 3.41
CA ILE A 392 0.44 -11.42 2.41
C ILE A 392 0.69 -10.07 3.09
N TYR A 393 1.88 -9.51 2.91
CA TYR A 393 2.23 -8.15 3.29
C TYR A 393 2.16 -7.25 2.04
N PRO A 394 1.08 -6.46 1.84
CA PRO A 394 0.75 -5.84 0.54
C PRO A 394 1.89 -5.07 -0.09
N ARG A 395 2.57 -4.21 0.70
CA ARG A 395 3.67 -3.34 0.26
C ARG A 395 4.81 -4.10 -0.44
N SER A 396 4.94 -5.40 -0.19
CA SER A 396 6.08 -6.20 -0.61
C SER A 396 5.70 -7.48 -1.34
N TYR A 397 4.45 -7.61 -1.80
CA TYR A 397 4.03 -8.81 -2.53
C TYR A 397 4.20 -8.66 -4.05
N GLN A 398 3.52 -7.71 -4.68
CA GLN A 398 3.65 -7.41 -6.10
C GLN A 398 3.21 -5.97 -6.36
N ASP A 399 4.07 -5.16 -6.95
CA ASP A 399 3.74 -3.84 -7.48
C ASP A 399 3.26 -4.01 -8.93
N SER A 400 2.07 -3.48 -9.23
CA SER A 400 1.46 -3.56 -10.56
C SER A 400 1.46 -2.23 -11.32
N ASN A 401 1.75 -1.12 -10.66
CA ASN A 401 1.68 0.23 -11.22
C ASN A 401 3.07 0.87 -11.46
N GLY A 402 4.12 0.27 -10.91
CA GLY A 402 5.51 0.70 -11.07
C GLY A 402 5.98 1.77 -10.09
N ASP A 403 5.28 2.05 -8.99
CA ASP A 403 5.67 3.05 -7.98
C ASP A 403 6.67 2.53 -6.93
N GLY A 404 6.96 1.22 -6.94
CA GLY A 404 7.88 0.56 -6.03
C GLY A 404 7.23 -0.02 -4.77
N ILE A 405 5.90 0.00 -4.66
CA ILE A 405 5.12 -0.51 -3.52
C ILE A 405 4.07 -1.50 -4.04
N GLY A 406 3.98 -2.64 -3.37
CA GLY A 406 3.00 -3.65 -3.75
C GLY A 406 1.57 -3.21 -3.47
N ASP A 407 0.63 -3.62 -4.33
CA ASP A 407 -0.75 -3.14 -4.36
C ASP A 407 -1.77 -4.29 -4.52
N LEU A 408 -3.07 -4.00 -4.35
CA LEU A 408 -4.13 -5.01 -4.40
C LEU A 408 -4.26 -5.67 -5.78
N ALA A 409 -4.05 -4.90 -6.86
CA ALA A 409 -4.09 -5.46 -8.20
C ALA A 409 -2.93 -6.46 -8.43
N GLY A 410 -1.75 -6.17 -7.87
CA GLY A 410 -0.61 -7.07 -7.82
C GLY A 410 -0.90 -8.35 -7.03
N ILE A 411 -1.60 -8.25 -5.90
CA ILE A 411 -2.10 -9.44 -5.17
C ILE A 411 -2.99 -10.28 -6.09
N ALA A 412 -4.00 -9.66 -6.73
CA ALA A 412 -4.91 -10.35 -7.63
C ALA A 412 -4.19 -11.09 -8.78
N GLN A 413 -3.13 -10.50 -9.33
CA GLN A 413 -2.28 -11.12 -10.36
C GLN A 413 -1.56 -12.38 -9.86
N ARG A 414 -1.16 -12.41 -8.58
CA ARG A 414 -0.37 -13.50 -7.99
C ARG A 414 -1.18 -14.53 -7.21
N LEU A 415 -2.49 -14.33 -6.99
CA LEU A 415 -3.37 -15.34 -6.36
C LEU A 415 -3.27 -16.76 -6.98
N PRO A 416 -3.11 -16.96 -8.30
CA PRO A 416 -2.91 -18.30 -8.86
C PRO A 416 -1.68 -19.03 -8.29
N HIS A 417 -0.62 -18.30 -7.91
CA HIS A 417 0.53 -18.89 -7.24
C HIS A 417 0.14 -19.48 -5.88
N ILE A 418 -0.56 -18.71 -5.04
CA ILE A 418 -1.02 -19.16 -3.71
C ILE A 418 -1.98 -20.34 -3.83
N ALA A 419 -2.94 -20.28 -4.75
CA ALA A 419 -3.85 -21.39 -5.01
C ALA A 419 -3.08 -22.67 -5.40
N SER A 420 -2.03 -22.53 -6.22
CA SER A 420 -1.16 -23.66 -6.61
C SER A 420 -0.27 -24.20 -5.48
N LEU A 421 -0.03 -23.43 -4.41
CA LEU A 421 0.63 -23.93 -3.21
C LEU A 421 -0.28 -24.91 -2.47
N GLY A 422 -1.59 -24.66 -2.50
CA GLY A 422 -2.59 -25.45 -1.78
C GLY A 422 -3.04 -24.82 -0.46
N ALA A 423 -2.84 -23.51 -0.29
CA ALA A 423 -3.46 -22.78 0.81
C ALA A 423 -5.00 -22.81 0.72
N ASP A 424 -5.68 -22.66 1.84
CA ASP A 424 -7.14 -22.61 1.94
C ASP A 424 -7.65 -21.17 2.02
N ALA A 425 -6.81 -20.26 2.55
CA ALA A 425 -7.13 -18.85 2.72
C ALA A 425 -5.90 -17.96 2.51
N ILE A 426 -6.15 -16.68 2.26
CA ILE A 426 -5.15 -15.62 2.38
C ILE A 426 -5.49 -14.73 3.59
N TRP A 427 -4.47 -14.22 4.26
CA TRP A 427 -4.59 -13.11 5.20
C TRP A 427 -3.82 -11.92 4.62
N ILE A 428 -4.52 -10.83 4.33
CA ILE A 428 -3.92 -9.60 3.83
C ILE A 428 -3.67 -8.67 5.04
N SER A 429 -2.40 -8.35 5.33
CA SER A 429 -2.02 -7.31 6.29
C SER A 429 -2.60 -5.93 5.90
N PRO A 430 -2.62 -4.91 6.78
CA PRO A 430 -3.40 -3.70 6.57
C PRO A 430 -3.14 -3.01 5.23
N PHE A 431 -4.23 -2.70 4.53
CA PHE A 431 -4.26 -1.90 3.30
C PHE A 431 -5.22 -0.70 3.42
N PHE A 432 -5.67 -0.40 4.64
CA PHE A 432 -6.57 0.71 4.95
C PHE A 432 -5.87 2.06 4.80
N THR A 433 -6.64 3.13 4.62
CA THR A 433 -6.07 4.48 4.55
C THR A 433 -5.26 4.80 5.80
N SER A 434 -3.97 5.11 5.64
CA SER A 434 -3.03 5.24 6.75
C SER A 434 -1.93 6.27 6.45
N PRO A 435 -1.42 7.00 7.44
CA PRO A 435 -0.19 7.80 7.29
C PRO A 435 1.06 6.96 7.03
N MET A 436 0.98 5.63 7.22
CA MET A 436 2.06 4.67 7.05
C MET A 436 3.22 4.86 8.04
N LYS A 437 2.99 5.48 9.21
CA LYS A 437 4.02 5.60 10.26
C LYS A 437 4.35 4.24 10.88
N ASP A 438 3.39 3.32 10.90
CA ASP A 438 3.59 1.90 11.19
C ASP A 438 3.09 1.05 10.00
N PHE A 439 3.32 1.55 8.78
CA PHE A 439 3.05 0.88 7.51
C PHE A 439 1.67 0.23 7.35
N GLY A 440 0.62 0.88 7.85
CA GLY A 440 -0.77 0.45 7.70
C GLY A 440 -1.45 0.12 9.02
N TYR A 441 -0.69 -0.15 10.09
CA TYR A 441 -1.25 -0.40 11.43
C TYR A 441 -1.73 0.89 12.12
N ASP A 442 -1.25 2.07 11.69
CA ASP A 442 -1.81 3.36 12.07
C ASP A 442 -2.98 3.74 11.14
N VAL A 443 -4.18 3.20 11.39
CA VAL A 443 -5.36 3.37 10.51
C VAL A 443 -6.02 4.75 10.68
N SER A 444 -6.21 5.49 9.59
CA SER A 444 -6.90 6.79 9.56
C SER A 444 -8.30 6.76 8.95
N ASN A 445 -8.63 5.69 8.20
CA ASN A 445 -10.00 5.35 7.81
C ASN A 445 -10.15 3.83 7.70
N TYR A 446 -10.99 3.24 8.56
CA TYR A 446 -11.22 1.79 8.63
C TYR A 446 -12.00 1.20 7.45
N CYS A 447 -12.79 2.01 6.74
CA CYS A 447 -13.75 1.55 5.73
C CYS A 447 -13.35 1.96 4.31
N ASP A 448 -12.06 2.24 4.09
CA ASP A 448 -11.53 2.59 2.78
C ASP A 448 -10.12 2.02 2.60
N VAL A 449 -9.71 1.92 1.34
CA VAL A 449 -8.39 1.44 0.93
C VAL A 449 -7.44 2.63 0.85
N ASP A 450 -6.18 2.49 1.29
CA ASP A 450 -5.20 3.53 1.04
C ASP A 450 -4.94 3.67 -0.47
N PRO A 451 -4.96 4.89 -1.03
CA PRO A 451 -4.74 5.10 -2.46
C PRO A 451 -3.44 4.48 -3.00
N MET A 452 -2.43 4.27 -2.14
CA MET A 452 -1.20 3.58 -2.56
C MET A 452 -1.39 2.08 -2.86
N PHE A 453 -2.41 1.45 -2.27
CA PHE A 453 -2.74 0.04 -2.51
C PHE A 453 -3.83 -0.14 -3.57
N GLY A 454 -4.46 0.95 -4.01
CA GLY A 454 -5.54 0.95 -5.00
C GLY A 454 -6.84 1.51 -4.42
N THR A 455 -7.96 0.89 -4.76
CA THR A 455 -9.31 1.32 -4.41
C THR A 455 -10.13 0.19 -3.79
N LEU A 456 -11.28 0.51 -3.21
CA LEU A 456 -12.26 -0.50 -2.80
C LEU A 456 -12.67 -1.44 -3.95
N ALA A 457 -12.73 -0.95 -5.19
CA ALA A 457 -13.04 -1.77 -6.35
C ALA A 457 -11.93 -2.79 -6.68
N ASP A 458 -10.67 -2.42 -6.44
CA ASP A 458 -9.53 -3.34 -6.59
C ASP A 458 -9.58 -4.42 -5.51
N PHE A 459 -10.00 -4.08 -4.29
CA PHE A 459 -10.25 -5.07 -3.24
C PHE A 459 -11.39 -6.03 -3.63
N ASP A 460 -12.51 -5.51 -4.15
CA ASP A 460 -13.62 -6.33 -4.62
C ASP A 460 -13.15 -7.28 -5.75
N ALA A 461 -12.20 -6.86 -6.59
CA ALA A 461 -11.57 -7.71 -7.61
C ALA A 461 -10.66 -8.80 -7.01
N VAL A 462 -9.87 -8.49 -5.96
CA VAL A 462 -9.10 -9.49 -5.20
C VAL A 462 -10.04 -10.54 -4.61
N LEU A 463 -11.12 -10.11 -3.94
CA LEU A 463 -12.09 -10.99 -3.31
C LEU A 463 -12.70 -11.94 -4.32
N LYS A 464 -13.21 -11.40 -5.44
CA LYS A 464 -13.78 -12.20 -6.51
C LYS A 464 -12.76 -13.21 -7.05
N LYS A 465 -11.54 -12.78 -7.35
CA LYS A 465 -10.49 -13.64 -7.91
C LYS A 465 -10.08 -14.76 -6.95
N ALA A 466 -10.00 -14.46 -5.66
CA ALA A 466 -9.69 -15.45 -4.62
C ALA A 466 -10.79 -16.51 -4.52
N HIS A 467 -12.06 -16.08 -4.47
CA HIS A 467 -13.21 -16.99 -4.44
C HIS A 467 -13.31 -17.84 -5.72
N ASP A 468 -13.04 -17.27 -6.89
CA ASP A 468 -12.97 -18.02 -8.18
C ASP A 468 -11.88 -19.11 -8.14
N LEU A 469 -10.85 -18.95 -7.32
CA LEU A 469 -9.76 -19.92 -7.10
C LEU A 469 -10.00 -20.86 -5.90
N GLY A 470 -11.13 -20.73 -5.21
CA GLY A 470 -11.47 -21.50 -4.01
C GLY A 470 -10.71 -21.07 -2.75
N LEU A 471 -10.09 -19.89 -2.75
CA LEU A 471 -9.41 -19.31 -1.59
C LEU A 471 -10.37 -18.43 -0.78
N ARG A 472 -10.33 -18.54 0.54
CA ARG A 472 -10.97 -17.60 1.45
C ARG A 472 -10.11 -16.36 1.64
N VAL A 473 -10.74 -15.21 1.90
CA VAL A 473 -10.04 -13.93 2.12
C VAL A 473 -10.26 -13.45 3.56
N MET A 474 -9.18 -13.42 4.32
CA MET A 474 -9.09 -12.75 5.60
C MET A 474 -8.32 -11.44 5.45
N ILE A 475 -8.69 -10.43 6.23
CA ILE A 475 -7.96 -9.15 6.30
C ILE A 475 -7.58 -8.83 7.74
N ASP A 476 -6.57 -8.00 7.93
CA ASP A 476 -6.28 -7.46 9.25
C ASP A 476 -7.41 -6.56 9.77
N LEU A 477 -7.62 -6.51 11.08
CA LEU A 477 -8.41 -5.49 11.76
C LEU A 477 -7.64 -4.96 12.96
N VAL A 478 -7.30 -3.68 12.88
CA VAL A 478 -6.52 -2.98 13.90
C VAL A 478 -7.44 -2.21 14.84
N LEU A 479 -8.06 -2.92 15.78
CA LEU A 479 -9.15 -2.36 16.60
C LEU A 479 -8.65 -1.66 17.87
N SER A 480 -7.42 -1.93 18.33
CA SER A 480 -6.91 -1.38 19.61
C SER A 480 -6.66 0.12 19.57
N HIS A 481 -6.25 0.64 18.41
CA HIS A 481 -5.80 2.02 18.25
C HIS A 481 -6.07 2.53 16.83
N THR A 482 -6.08 3.85 16.66
CA THR A 482 -6.16 4.51 15.35
C THR A 482 -4.90 5.32 15.08
N ALA A 483 -4.73 5.86 13.86
CA ALA A 483 -3.78 6.94 13.62
C ALA A 483 -4.14 8.22 14.41
N ASP A 484 -3.13 9.02 14.75
CA ASP A 484 -3.31 10.35 15.34
C ASP A 484 -3.99 11.35 14.40
N VAL A 485 -4.04 11.08 13.09
CA VAL A 485 -4.81 11.88 12.12
C VAL A 485 -6.22 11.35 11.90
N HIS A 486 -6.61 10.24 12.53
CA HIS A 486 -7.97 9.69 12.41
C HIS A 486 -9.00 10.75 12.87
N PRO A 487 -10.12 10.95 12.16
CA PRO A 487 -11.11 11.96 12.52
C PRO A 487 -11.62 11.84 13.96
N TRP A 488 -11.75 10.62 14.47
CA TRP A 488 -12.13 10.37 15.86
C TRP A 488 -11.13 10.98 16.86
N PHE A 489 -9.82 10.81 16.64
CA PHE A 489 -8.80 11.38 17.53
C PHE A 489 -8.71 12.89 17.39
N GLN A 490 -8.81 13.42 16.17
CA GLN A 490 -8.80 14.86 15.91
C GLN A 490 -9.96 15.57 16.62
N GLU A 491 -11.16 14.97 16.60
CA GLU A 491 -12.30 15.45 17.39
C GLU A 491 -12.04 15.29 18.89
N SER A 492 -11.63 14.08 19.33
CA SER A 492 -11.40 13.76 20.74
C SER A 492 -10.39 14.69 21.41
N ARG A 493 -9.27 15.01 20.74
CA ARG A 493 -8.19 15.85 21.27
C ARG A 493 -8.51 17.34 21.28
N ALA A 494 -9.61 17.78 20.64
CA ALA A 494 -9.92 19.20 20.52
C ALA A 494 -10.34 19.83 21.86
N SER A 495 -10.98 19.06 22.74
CA SER A 495 -11.43 19.53 24.06
C SER A 495 -11.72 18.35 25.00
N ARG A 496 -12.03 18.63 26.27
CA ARG A 496 -12.49 17.60 27.22
C ARG A 496 -14.01 17.33 27.18
N SER A 497 -14.75 18.01 26.30
CA SER A 497 -16.23 18.02 26.31
C SER A 497 -16.89 17.74 24.95
N ASN A 498 -16.10 17.52 23.90
CA ASN A 498 -16.64 17.15 22.58
C ASN A 498 -17.27 15.75 22.61
N PRO A 499 -18.11 15.39 21.61
CA PRO A 499 -18.81 14.10 21.57
C PRO A 499 -17.89 12.87 21.63
N LYS A 500 -16.61 13.01 21.24
CA LYS A 500 -15.61 11.93 21.25
C LYS A 500 -14.56 12.10 22.34
N ALA A 501 -14.80 12.95 23.34
CA ALA A 501 -13.81 13.24 24.39
C ALA A 501 -13.37 11.98 25.17
N ASN A 502 -14.25 10.97 25.26
CA ASN A 502 -14.01 9.70 25.93
C ASN A 502 -13.71 8.52 24.99
N TRP A 503 -13.56 8.76 23.68
CA TRP A 503 -13.30 7.68 22.71
C TRP A 503 -11.87 7.13 22.77
N TYR A 504 -10.95 7.86 23.39
CA TYR A 504 -9.55 7.46 23.60
C TYR A 504 -9.24 7.51 25.10
N VAL A 505 -8.19 6.82 25.52
CA VAL A 505 -7.80 6.76 26.93
C VAL A 505 -7.03 8.03 27.29
N TRP A 506 -7.72 8.99 27.90
CA TRP A 506 -7.16 10.25 28.39
C TRP A 506 -7.00 10.23 29.92
N ALA A 507 -5.90 10.80 30.42
CA ALA A 507 -5.63 10.93 31.84
C ALA A 507 -4.98 12.28 32.17
N ASP A 508 -5.33 12.84 33.33
CA ASP A 508 -4.64 14.02 33.86
C ASP A 508 -3.18 13.66 34.23
N PRO A 509 -2.25 14.61 34.13
CA PRO A 509 -0.89 14.41 34.62
C PRO A 509 -0.90 14.23 36.15
N LYS A 510 0.16 13.63 36.69
CA LYS A 510 0.43 13.72 38.13
C LYS A 510 0.65 15.19 38.54
N PRO A 511 0.55 15.54 39.84
CA PRO A 511 0.74 16.92 40.30
C PRO A 511 2.10 17.55 39.93
N ASP A 512 3.11 16.73 39.65
CA ASP A 512 4.45 17.16 39.19
C ASP A 512 4.56 17.27 37.66
N GLY A 513 3.47 17.07 36.93
CA GLY A 513 3.41 17.11 35.47
C GLY A 513 3.81 15.80 34.78
N THR A 514 4.16 14.74 35.51
CA THR A 514 4.61 13.46 34.92
C THR A 514 3.43 12.58 34.46
N PRO A 515 3.69 11.54 33.63
CA PRO A 515 2.68 10.56 33.23
C PRO A 515 1.89 9.94 34.40
N PRO A 516 0.63 9.52 34.17
CA PRO A 516 -0.27 9.05 35.22
C PRO A 516 0.21 7.75 35.90
N ASN A 517 0.95 6.90 35.20
CA ASN A 517 1.51 5.65 35.73
C ASN A 517 2.80 5.26 35.00
N ASN A 518 3.32 4.06 35.31
CA ASN A 518 4.60 3.56 34.81
C ASN A 518 4.55 2.79 33.48
N TRP A 519 3.42 2.73 32.78
CA TRP A 519 3.29 1.91 31.56
C TRP A 519 4.25 2.37 30.45
N LEU A 520 4.79 1.41 29.70
CA LEU A 520 5.79 1.62 28.66
C LEU A 520 5.27 1.20 27.28
N SER A 521 5.60 2.00 26.26
CA SER A 521 5.30 1.65 24.87
C SER A 521 6.21 0.52 24.41
N VAL A 522 5.66 -0.42 23.63
CA VAL A 522 6.41 -1.49 22.96
C VAL A 522 7.47 -0.91 22.02
N PHE A 523 7.22 0.26 21.43
CA PHE A 523 8.15 0.94 20.53
C PHE A 523 9.03 1.97 21.24
N GLY A 524 9.07 1.94 22.59
CA GLY A 524 10.02 2.69 23.39
C GLY A 524 9.46 3.96 24.03
N GLY A 525 9.89 4.23 25.26
CA GLY A 525 9.42 5.36 26.05
C GLY A 525 8.16 5.06 26.86
N SER A 526 7.59 6.11 27.46
CA SER A 526 6.31 6.07 28.17
C SER A 526 5.18 5.70 27.21
N SER A 527 4.15 4.96 27.67
CA SER A 527 2.89 4.78 26.91
C SER A 527 2.00 6.02 26.93
N TRP A 528 2.47 7.14 27.45
CA TRP A 528 1.67 8.35 27.64
C TRP A 528 2.32 9.54 26.95
N GLN A 529 1.56 10.16 26.04
CA GLN A 529 1.98 11.34 25.29
C GLN A 529 1.12 12.56 25.68
N TRP A 530 1.78 13.69 25.96
CA TRP A 530 1.13 14.93 26.35
C TRP A 530 0.44 15.60 25.14
N ASP A 531 -0.81 16.04 25.32
CA ASP A 531 -1.51 16.94 24.39
C ASP A 531 -1.78 18.30 25.05
N GLY A 532 -1.20 19.36 24.48
CA GLY A 532 -1.31 20.71 25.01
C GLY A 532 -2.69 21.37 24.86
N ARG A 533 -3.61 20.82 24.07
CA ARG A 533 -4.98 21.36 23.93
C ARG A 533 -5.87 20.93 25.09
N ARG A 534 -5.73 19.66 25.49
CA ARG A 534 -6.49 19.10 26.61
C ARG A 534 -5.76 19.28 27.93
N GLU A 535 -4.45 19.53 27.91
CA GLU A 535 -3.60 19.48 29.09
C GLU A 535 -3.72 18.12 29.80
N GLN A 536 -3.71 17.06 28.99
CA GLN A 536 -3.86 15.67 29.42
C GLN A 536 -2.88 14.79 28.64
N TYR A 537 -2.57 13.63 29.21
CA TYR A 537 -1.92 12.55 28.51
C TYR A 537 -2.95 11.66 27.80
N TYR A 538 -2.59 11.13 26.63
CA TYR A 538 -3.31 10.02 26.00
C TYR A 538 -2.44 8.75 25.97
N LEU A 539 -3.08 7.59 26.09
CA LEU A 539 -2.43 6.29 26.02
C LEU A 539 -2.02 5.95 24.57
N HIS A 540 -0.83 5.38 24.41
CA HIS A 540 -0.37 4.72 23.20
C HIS A 540 0.55 3.53 23.57
N ASN A 541 0.12 2.30 23.32
CA ASN A 541 0.92 1.10 23.54
C ASN A 541 2.04 0.95 22.50
N PHE A 542 1.89 1.57 21.34
CA PHE A 542 2.82 1.54 20.20
C PHE A 542 3.39 2.94 19.94
N LEU A 543 3.36 3.43 18.69
CA LEU A 543 3.85 4.78 18.38
C LEU A 543 2.99 5.85 19.05
N THR A 544 3.57 7.01 19.31
CA THR A 544 2.82 8.20 19.76
C THR A 544 1.73 8.62 18.77
N SER A 545 1.87 8.24 17.50
CA SER A 545 0.87 8.41 16.44
C SER A 545 -0.20 7.32 16.38
N GLN A 546 -0.20 6.38 17.32
CA GLN A 546 -1.19 5.30 17.47
C GLN A 546 -1.91 5.44 18.83
N PRO A 547 -2.72 6.49 19.05
CA PRO A 547 -3.51 6.62 20.27
C PRO A 547 -4.49 5.45 20.45
N ASP A 548 -4.46 4.81 21.63
CA ASP A 548 -5.35 3.69 21.97
C ASP A 548 -6.78 4.14 22.22
N LEU A 549 -7.71 3.38 21.64
CA LEU A 549 -9.14 3.57 21.81
C LEU A 549 -9.57 3.14 23.21
N ASN A 550 -10.53 3.86 23.78
CA ASN A 550 -11.08 3.52 25.09
C ASN A 550 -12.25 2.55 24.93
N PHE A 551 -11.97 1.26 25.01
CA PHE A 551 -13.01 0.22 24.93
C PHE A 551 -13.96 0.18 26.13
N HIS A 552 -13.72 0.91 27.21
CA HIS A 552 -14.73 1.09 28.27
C HIS A 552 -15.92 1.93 27.78
N GLU A 553 -15.78 2.69 26.68
CA GLU A 553 -16.85 3.46 26.05
C GLU A 553 -17.68 2.56 25.12
N PRO A 554 -18.97 2.29 25.41
CA PRO A 554 -19.78 1.42 24.57
C PRO A 554 -19.92 1.90 23.11
N LEU A 555 -19.93 3.23 22.88
CA LEU A 555 -20.01 3.78 21.53
C LEU A 555 -18.78 3.44 20.68
N VAL A 556 -17.60 3.30 21.29
CA VAL A 556 -16.38 2.83 20.61
C VAL A 556 -16.54 1.37 20.21
N GLN A 557 -17.04 0.52 21.11
CA GLN A 557 -17.28 -0.89 20.78
C GLN A 557 -18.24 -1.05 19.60
N GLU A 558 -19.37 -0.34 19.61
CA GLU A 558 -20.34 -0.42 18.50
C GLU A 558 -19.75 0.09 17.17
N ALA A 559 -18.99 1.20 17.19
CA ALA A 559 -18.33 1.70 15.98
C ALA A 559 -17.33 0.70 15.39
N LEU A 560 -16.58 -0.02 16.23
CA LEU A 560 -15.64 -1.05 15.78
C LEU A 560 -16.35 -2.32 15.28
N LEU A 561 -17.50 -2.67 15.87
CA LEU A 561 -18.35 -3.75 15.34
C LEU A 561 -18.95 -3.37 13.98
N ASP A 562 -19.31 -2.10 13.75
CA ASP A 562 -19.75 -1.59 12.45
C ASP A 562 -18.64 -1.66 11.40
N VAL A 563 -17.38 -1.39 11.77
CA VAL A 563 -16.23 -1.61 10.88
C VAL A 563 -16.14 -3.07 10.43
N ALA A 564 -16.30 -4.03 11.35
CA ALA A 564 -16.31 -5.44 10.98
C ALA A 564 -17.48 -5.77 10.05
N ARG A 565 -18.70 -5.26 10.34
CA ARG A 565 -19.88 -5.45 9.49
C ARG A 565 -19.65 -4.94 8.06
N PHE A 566 -19.03 -3.76 7.91
CA PHE A 566 -18.73 -3.19 6.59
C PHE A 566 -17.95 -4.16 5.70
N TRP A 567 -16.89 -4.77 6.23
CA TRP A 567 -16.06 -5.71 5.47
C TRP A 567 -16.75 -7.07 5.26
N LEU A 568 -17.52 -7.55 6.23
CA LEU A 568 -18.31 -8.78 6.11
C LEU A 568 -19.42 -8.66 5.06
N GLU A 569 -20.10 -7.50 4.99
CA GLU A 569 -21.13 -7.20 3.99
C GLU A 569 -20.56 -7.17 2.57
N ARG A 570 -19.27 -6.82 2.43
CA ARG A 570 -18.54 -6.93 1.15
C ARG A 570 -18.17 -8.36 0.77
N GLY A 571 -18.18 -9.29 1.72
CA GLY A 571 -17.93 -10.71 1.48
C GLY A 571 -16.58 -11.24 1.98
N VAL A 572 -15.89 -10.50 2.85
CA VAL A 572 -14.71 -11.01 3.57
C VAL A 572 -15.06 -12.26 4.38
N ASP A 573 -14.22 -13.28 4.33
CA ASP A 573 -14.44 -14.57 5.00
C ASP A 573 -13.93 -14.60 6.45
N GLY A 574 -13.15 -13.59 6.86
CA GLY A 574 -12.64 -13.53 8.23
C GLY A 574 -11.66 -12.40 8.50
N PHE A 575 -11.17 -12.37 9.74
CA PHE A 575 -10.26 -11.32 10.20
C PHE A 575 -9.06 -11.89 10.94
N ARG A 576 -7.88 -11.29 10.73
CA ARG A 576 -6.82 -11.36 11.73
C ARG A 576 -6.98 -10.15 12.64
N LEU A 577 -7.07 -10.39 13.95
CA LEU A 577 -7.26 -9.34 14.94
C LEU A 577 -5.91 -8.95 15.51
N ASP A 578 -5.45 -7.75 15.14
CA ASP A 578 -4.22 -7.17 15.66
C ASP A 578 -4.29 -6.99 17.16
N THR A 579 -3.20 -7.37 17.84
CA THR A 579 -2.96 -7.11 19.26
C THR A 579 -4.21 -7.33 20.13
N ILE A 580 -4.91 -8.46 19.91
CA ILE A 580 -6.28 -8.69 20.40
C ILE A 580 -6.43 -8.52 21.92
N ASN A 581 -5.34 -8.75 22.65
CA ASN A 581 -5.29 -8.67 24.10
C ASN A 581 -5.01 -7.25 24.65
N PHE A 582 -4.80 -6.26 23.78
CA PHE A 582 -4.53 -4.85 24.14
C PHE A 582 -5.77 -3.95 24.15
N TYR A 583 -6.93 -4.41 23.69
CA TYR A 583 -8.12 -3.58 23.51
C TYR A 583 -8.57 -2.84 24.78
N ILE A 584 -8.37 -3.44 25.95
CA ILE A 584 -8.80 -2.86 27.21
C ILE A 584 -7.60 -2.71 28.14
N ALA A 585 -7.37 -1.47 28.58
CA ALA A 585 -6.49 -1.13 29.70
C ALA A 585 -7.29 -0.96 31.00
N ASP A 586 -6.61 -1.10 32.14
CA ASP A 586 -7.19 -0.96 33.48
C ASP A 586 -7.76 0.43 33.71
N LYS A 587 -9.05 0.52 34.03
CA LYS A 587 -9.74 1.80 34.28
C LYS A 587 -9.19 2.58 35.48
N TYR A 588 -8.47 1.91 36.38
CA TYR A 588 -7.85 2.55 37.55
C TYR A 588 -6.42 3.02 37.28
N LEU A 589 -5.89 2.77 36.08
CA LEU A 589 -4.56 3.18 35.63
C LEU A 589 -3.44 2.76 36.62
N ARG A 590 -3.56 1.58 37.23
CA ARG A 590 -2.59 1.09 38.22
C ARG A 590 -1.22 0.83 37.60
N ASP A 591 -0.16 1.13 38.34
CA ASP A 591 1.22 0.80 37.94
C ASP A 591 1.39 -0.72 37.77
N ASN A 592 2.03 -1.12 36.68
CA ASN A 592 2.46 -2.51 36.49
C ASN A 592 3.57 -2.87 37.48
N PRO A 593 3.53 -4.05 38.12
CA PRO A 593 4.64 -4.54 38.92
C PRO A 593 5.90 -4.74 38.07
N ALA A 594 7.07 -4.61 38.69
CA ALA A 594 8.33 -4.96 38.03
C ALA A 594 8.41 -6.49 37.81
N LEU A 595 8.88 -6.92 36.64
CA LEU A 595 9.17 -8.32 36.36
C LEU A 595 10.53 -8.71 36.94
N PRO A 596 10.63 -9.80 37.74
CA PRO A 596 11.89 -10.33 38.24
C PRO A 596 12.88 -10.59 37.10
N LYS A 597 14.17 -10.32 37.32
CA LYS A 597 15.20 -10.33 36.26
C LYS A 597 15.32 -11.71 35.59
N GLU A 598 15.17 -12.76 36.37
CA GLU A 598 15.21 -14.16 35.97
C GLU A 598 14.04 -14.58 35.08
N LEU A 599 12.94 -13.82 35.06
CA LEU A 599 11.77 -14.07 34.21
C LEU A 599 11.76 -13.21 32.93
N ARG A 600 12.70 -12.27 32.79
CA ARG A 600 12.81 -11.41 31.61
C ARG A 600 13.37 -12.22 30.43
N ASN A 601 12.73 -12.09 29.27
CA ASN A 601 13.11 -12.78 28.06
C ASN A 601 12.82 -11.88 26.84
N ASP A 602 13.23 -12.34 25.65
CA ASP A 602 13.10 -11.65 24.38
C ASP A 602 11.97 -12.23 23.50
N SER A 603 10.96 -12.82 24.14
CA SER A 603 9.90 -13.58 23.46
C SER A 603 8.91 -12.74 22.67
N ILE A 604 8.59 -11.54 23.18
CA ILE A 604 7.60 -10.61 22.59
C ILE A 604 8.19 -9.25 22.21
N ALA A 605 9.35 -8.90 22.78
CA ALA A 605 10.06 -7.66 22.52
C ALA A 605 11.57 -7.94 22.69
N PRO A 606 12.46 -7.23 21.97
CA PRO A 606 13.90 -7.51 22.01
C PRO A 606 14.46 -7.26 23.41
N SER A 607 15.56 -7.94 23.76
CA SER A 607 16.16 -7.89 25.10
C SER A 607 16.56 -6.49 25.57
N VAL A 608 16.86 -5.58 24.63
CA VAL A 608 17.18 -4.17 24.89
C VAL A 608 15.96 -3.31 25.22
N ASN A 609 14.75 -3.84 25.04
CA ASN A 609 13.52 -3.10 25.25
C ASN A 609 13.11 -3.09 26.73
N PRO A 610 12.99 -1.90 27.38
CA PRO A 610 12.57 -1.80 28.77
C PRO A 610 11.13 -2.30 29.01
N TYR A 611 10.31 -2.47 27.97
CA TYR A 611 8.99 -3.10 28.06
C TYR A 611 9.06 -4.44 28.82
N ASN A 612 10.10 -5.25 28.56
CA ASN A 612 10.33 -6.55 29.21
C ASN A 612 10.64 -6.47 30.72
N HIS A 613 10.68 -5.28 31.32
CA HIS A 613 10.96 -5.08 32.75
C HIS A 613 9.69 -5.04 33.60
N GLN A 614 8.51 -5.13 32.99
CA GLN A 614 7.22 -5.06 33.67
C GLN A 614 6.45 -6.37 33.55
N LEU A 615 5.68 -6.69 34.58
CA LEU A 615 4.63 -7.69 34.51
C LEU A 615 3.36 -6.96 34.07
N HIS A 616 2.95 -7.18 32.82
CA HIS A 616 1.87 -6.45 32.16
C HIS A 616 0.48 -6.93 32.62
N LEU A 617 0.06 -6.46 33.79
CA LEU A 617 -1.21 -6.83 34.42
C LEU A 617 -2.34 -5.83 34.17
N PHE A 618 -2.00 -4.55 33.95
CA PHE A 618 -2.96 -3.45 33.99
C PHE A 618 -3.03 -2.68 32.67
N ASP A 619 -1.97 -2.64 31.88
CA ASP A 619 -1.94 -1.96 30.58
C ASP A 619 -2.69 -2.73 29.47
N LYS A 620 -2.94 -4.02 29.67
CA LYS A 620 -3.63 -4.91 28.73
C LYS A 620 -4.27 -6.11 29.45
N ASN A 621 -4.79 -7.09 28.70
CA ASN A 621 -5.30 -8.36 29.21
C ASN A 621 -6.48 -8.24 30.21
N GLN A 622 -7.27 -7.16 30.15
CA GLN A 622 -8.36 -6.97 31.10
C GLN A 622 -9.54 -7.91 30.84
N PRO A 623 -10.21 -8.43 31.89
CA PRO A 623 -11.26 -9.45 31.77
C PRO A 623 -12.49 -8.98 30.99
N GLU A 624 -12.78 -7.68 30.98
CA GLU A 624 -13.86 -7.08 30.21
C GLU A 624 -13.72 -7.35 28.69
N ASN A 625 -12.52 -7.67 28.19
CA ASN A 625 -12.32 -7.94 26.77
C ASN A 625 -13.07 -9.20 26.33
N LEU A 626 -13.27 -10.16 27.23
CA LEU A 626 -14.05 -11.37 26.95
C LEU A 626 -15.49 -11.04 26.54
N ASP A 627 -16.10 -10.00 27.11
CA ASP A 627 -17.45 -9.56 26.76
C ASP A 627 -17.48 -8.92 25.37
N PHE A 628 -16.47 -8.12 25.02
CA PHE A 628 -16.33 -7.57 23.67
C PHE A 628 -16.14 -8.68 22.63
N LEU A 629 -15.29 -9.67 22.91
CA LEU A 629 -15.06 -10.80 22.00
C LEU A 629 -16.33 -11.62 21.74
N ARG A 630 -17.26 -11.72 22.72
CA ARG A 630 -18.58 -12.34 22.48
C ARG A 630 -19.44 -11.52 21.53
N LYS A 631 -19.46 -10.19 21.68
CA LYS A 631 -20.16 -9.30 20.75
C LYS A 631 -19.57 -9.39 19.34
N PHE A 632 -18.23 -9.42 19.25
CA PHE A 632 -17.52 -9.59 17.99
C PHE A 632 -17.86 -10.92 17.33
N ARG A 633 -17.85 -12.02 18.09
CA ARG A 633 -18.24 -13.34 17.59
C ARG A 633 -19.67 -13.34 17.04
N ALA A 634 -20.62 -12.73 17.74
CA ALA A 634 -22.01 -12.62 17.28
C ALA A 634 -22.15 -11.85 15.96
N VAL A 635 -21.22 -10.93 15.63
CA VAL A 635 -21.17 -10.26 14.33
C VAL A 635 -20.67 -11.19 13.21
N LEU A 636 -19.76 -12.12 13.51
CA LEU A 636 -19.23 -13.06 12.52
C LEU A 636 -20.20 -14.19 12.16
N ASP A 637 -20.96 -14.69 13.14
CA ASP A 637 -21.79 -15.90 12.99
C ASP A 637 -22.75 -15.86 11.79
N PRO A 638 -23.50 -14.78 11.50
CA PRO A 638 -24.40 -14.72 10.35
C PRO A 638 -23.69 -14.84 9.00
N TYR A 639 -22.39 -14.54 8.95
CA TYR A 639 -21.59 -14.57 7.73
C TYR A 639 -20.83 -15.89 7.56
N GLY A 640 -20.76 -16.74 8.60
CA GLY A 640 -19.88 -17.91 8.60
C GLY A 640 -18.40 -17.52 8.54
N ALA A 641 -18.08 -16.33 9.06
CA ALA A 641 -16.73 -15.79 9.06
C ALA A 641 -15.92 -16.27 10.27
N ALA A 642 -14.60 -16.26 10.15
CA ALA A 642 -13.69 -16.69 11.23
C ALA A 642 -12.70 -15.58 11.63
N ALA A 643 -12.26 -15.60 12.89
CA ALA A 643 -11.23 -14.69 13.37
C ALA A 643 -10.02 -15.45 13.93
N VAL A 644 -8.83 -14.92 13.66
CA VAL A 644 -7.57 -15.31 14.31
C VAL A 644 -7.00 -14.13 15.07
N GLY A 645 -6.90 -14.22 16.40
CA GLY A 645 -6.30 -13.17 17.23
C GLY A 645 -4.80 -13.32 17.41
N GLU A 646 -4.07 -12.22 17.32
CA GLU A 646 -2.67 -12.15 17.76
C GLU A 646 -2.59 -11.95 19.28
N VAL A 647 -1.99 -12.91 19.98
CA VAL A 647 -1.76 -12.77 21.43
C VAL A 647 -0.30 -12.38 21.70
N GLY A 648 -0.09 -11.11 22.03
CA GLY A 648 1.22 -10.59 22.42
C GLY A 648 1.42 -10.60 23.92
N ASP A 649 1.80 -11.74 24.52
CA ASP A 649 2.11 -11.84 25.95
C ASP A 649 3.18 -12.92 26.23
N ALA A 650 4.22 -12.54 26.97
CA ALA A 650 5.38 -13.39 27.25
C ALA A 650 5.17 -14.36 28.42
N GLN A 651 4.27 -14.04 29.35
CA GLN A 651 4.07 -14.79 30.58
C GLN A 651 2.81 -15.66 30.53
N ARG A 652 1.77 -15.20 29.84
CA ARG A 652 0.43 -15.80 29.80
C ARG A 652 -0.11 -16.02 28.37
N GLY A 653 0.74 -16.03 27.35
CA GLY A 653 0.31 -16.13 25.95
C GLY A 653 -0.65 -17.30 25.67
N LEU A 654 -0.29 -18.52 26.09
CA LEU A 654 -1.13 -19.70 25.93
C LEU A 654 -2.42 -19.62 26.76
N GLU A 655 -2.35 -19.09 27.98
CA GLU A 655 -3.49 -18.93 28.88
C GLU A 655 -4.50 -17.91 28.34
N ILE A 656 -4.03 -16.80 27.76
CA ILE A 656 -4.90 -15.80 27.12
C ILE A 656 -5.51 -16.36 25.83
N MET A 657 -4.72 -17.05 25.00
CA MET A 657 -5.23 -17.77 23.83
C MET A 657 -6.35 -18.74 24.22
N ALA A 658 -6.12 -19.50 25.29
CA ALA A 658 -7.07 -20.42 25.89
C ALA A 658 -8.37 -19.71 26.32
N GLU A 659 -8.25 -18.63 27.08
CA GLU A 659 -9.39 -17.81 27.50
C GLU A 659 -10.18 -17.29 26.29
N TYR A 660 -9.50 -16.78 25.25
CA TYR A 660 -10.14 -16.09 24.12
C TYR A 660 -10.78 -17.04 23.11
N THR A 661 -10.36 -18.30 23.05
CA THR A 661 -10.86 -19.29 22.09
C THR A 661 -11.78 -20.36 22.70
N SER A 662 -11.87 -20.41 24.03
CA SER A 662 -12.74 -21.35 24.75
C SER A 662 -14.23 -21.01 24.63
N GLY A 663 -15.11 -21.96 24.96
CA GLY A 663 -16.56 -21.74 25.11
C GLY A 663 -17.37 -21.65 23.81
N GLY A 664 -16.71 -21.54 22.65
CA GLY A 664 -17.37 -21.49 21.34
C GLY A 664 -18.14 -20.19 21.05
N ASP A 665 -18.08 -19.21 21.96
CA ASP A 665 -18.82 -17.95 21.93
C ASP A 665 -17.92 -16.72 21.72
N LYS A 666 -16.62 -16.93 21.50
CA LYS A 666 -15.61 -15.88 21.25
C LYS A 666 -14.88 -16.17 19.92
N VAL A 667 -13.67 -15.64 19.75
CA VAL A 667 -12.89 -15.82 18.52
C VAL A 667 -12.53 -17.28 18.28
N GLN A 668 -12.50 -17.68 17.02
CA GLN A 668 -12.36 -19.07 16.60
C GLN A 668 -10.95 -19.62 16.89
N MET A 669 -9.93 -18.78 16.70
CA MET A 669 -8.54 -19.16 16.88
C MET A 669 -7.70 -17.97 17.32
N CYS A 670 -6.52 -18.26 17.86
CA CYS A 670 -5.49 -17.29 18.17
C CYS A 670 -4.14 -17.91 17.84
N TYR A 671 -3.18 -17.09 17.41
CA TYR A 671 -1.78 -17.50 17.34
C TYR A 671 -1.00 -16.83 18.49
N PRO A 672 -0.32 -17.62 19.32
CA PRO A 672 0.56 -17.09 20.34
C PRO A 672 2.03 -17.17 19.86
N PHE A 673 2.95 -16.49 20.53
CA PHE A 673 4.33 -16.32 20.05
C PHE A 673 5.24 -17.55 20.27
N GLU A 674 4.75 -18.66 20.82
CA GLU A 674 5.53 -19.85 21.20
C GLU A 674 6.37 -20.43 20.06
N MET A 675 5.87 -20.36 18.82
CA MET A 675 6.59 -20.82 17.62
C MET A 675 7.24 -19.69 16.80
N LEU A 676 7.10 -18.45 17.27
CA LEU A 676 7.73 -17.25 16.72
C LEU A 676 8.97 -16.80 17.51
N GLN A 677 9.33 -17.56 18.55
CA GLN A 677 10.44 -17.27 19.46
C GLN A 677 11.81 -17.17 18.75
N PRO A 678 12.75 -16.36 19.29
CA PRO A 678 14.14 -16.34 18.84
C PRO A 678 14.80 -17.72 18.93
N LYS A 679 14.50 -18.49 19.98
CA LYS A 679 15.01 -19.85 20.15
C LYS A 679 14.30 -20.82 19.22
N ARG A 680 15.09 -21.71 18.61
CA ARG A 680 14.58 -22.79 17.77
C ARG A 680 13.69 -23.74 18.57
N LEU A 681 12.55 -24.12 18.00
CA LEU A 681 11.65 -25.12 18.56
C LEU A 681 12.34 -26.49 18.60
N THR A 682 12.50 -27.06 19.80
CA THR A 682 13.05 -28.42 19.99
C THR A 682 11.92 -29.44 20.19
N ALA A 683 12.22 -30.74 20.10
CA ALA A 683 11.23 -31.78 20.39
C ALA A 683 10.66 -31.65 21.81
N ALA A 684 11.51 -31.39 22.81
CA ALA A 684 11.07 -31.12 24.17
C ALA A 684 10.23 -29.84 24.28
N GLY A 685 10.61 -28.78 23.56
CA GLY A 685 9.84 -27.53 23.50
C GLY A 685 8.45 -27.71 22.88
N LEU A 686 8.33 -28.58 21.88
CA LEU A 686 7.04 -28.97 21.29
C LEU A 686 6.14 -29.67 22.32
N VAL A 687 6.69 -30.66 23.05
CA VAL A 687 5.96 -31.35 24.12
C VAL A 687 5.50 -30.37 25.20
N ASP A 688 6.37 -29.46 25.63
CA ASP A 688 6.04 -28.45 26.64
C ASP A 688 4.91 -27.51 26.18
N ALA A 689 5.02 -26.95 24.97
CA ALA A 689 4.03 -26.04 24.41
C ALA A 689 2.63 -26.69 24.35
N PHE A 690 2.54 -27.91 23.81
CA PHE A 690 1.27 -28.63 23.72
C PHE A 690 0.75 -29.10 25.09
N SER A 691 1.61 -29.47 26.03
CA SER A 691 1.20 -29.85 27.39
C SER A 691 0.63 -28.65 28.15
N ARG A 692 1.28 -27.49 28.03
CA ARG A 692 0.78 -26.22 28.60
C ARG A 692 -0.54 -25.81 27.97
N MET A 693 -0.66 -25.88 26.64
CA MET A 693 -1.92 -25.60 25.95
C MET A 693 -3.05 -26.53 26.39
N ALA A 694 -2.81 -27.85 26.42
CA ALA A 694 -3.83 -28.82 26.84
C ALA A 694 -4.29 -28.61 28.29
N LYS A 695 -3.39 -28.15 29.16
CA LYS A 695 -3.70 -27.79 30.55
C LYS A 695 -4.48 -26.48 30.66
N ALA A 696 -4.15 -25.48 29.85
CA ALA A 696 -4.75 -24.15 29.89
C ALA A 696 -6.14 -24.10 29.22
N ALA A 697 -6.29 -24.68 28.02
CA ALA A 697 -7.59 -24.89 27.38
C ALA A 697 -7.59 -26.16 26.50
N PRO A 698 -8.25 -27.24 26.94
CA PRO A 698 -8.39 -28.45 26.14
C PRO A 698 -9.26 -28.23 24.88
N ASP A 699 -10.22 -27.30 24.95
CA ASP A 699 -11.16 -27.01 23.85
C ASP A 699 -10.66 -25.92 22.89
N ALA A 700 -9.53 -25.27 23.19
CA ALA A 700 -8.98 -24.21 22.35
C ALA A 700 -8.50 -24.73 20.99
N TRP A 701 -8.61 -23.86 19.98
CA TRP A 701 -8.10 -24.10 18.65
C TRP A 701 -6.92 -23.16 18.34
N PRO A 702 -5.67 -23.68 18.33
CA PRO A 702 -4.51 -22.87 18.05
C PRO A 702 -4.35 -22.61 16.54
N CYS A 703 -3.75 -21.48 16.22
CA CYS A 703 -3.18 -21.21 14.90
C CYS A 703 -1.65 -21.11 15.03
N TRP A 704 -0.90 -21.92 14.29
CA TRP A 704 0.57 -21.99 14.39
C TRP A 704 1.25 -21.24 13.26
N SER A 705 2.36 -20.57 13.57
CA SER A 705 3.17 -19.86 12.58
C SER A 705 4.64 -19.90 12.98
N TYR A 706 5.52 -20.06 11.99
CA TYR A 706 6.96 -19.90 12.18
C TYR A 706 7.46 -18.53 11.75
N SER A 707 6.78 -17.83 10.86
CA SER A 707 7.21 -16.51 10.39
C SER A 707 6.00 -15.62 10.18
N ASN A 708 6.20 -14.33 10.35
CA ASN A 708 5.24 -13.29 10.03
C ASN A 708 6.00 -12.00 9.71
N HIS A 709 5.27 -10.92 9.46
CA HIS A 709 5.85 -9.60 9.19
C HIS A 709 6.50 -8.88 10.39
N ASP A 710 6.49 -9.45 11.61
CA ASP A 710 7.08 -8.84 12.82
C ASP A 710 8.31 -9.56 13.34
N THR A 711 8.62 -10.73 12.79
CA THR A 711 9.72 -11.57 13.26
C THR A 711 10.73 -11.85 12.16
N VAL A 712 11.99 -11.99 12.56
CA VAL A 712 13.07 -12.47 11.66
C VAL A 712 12.63 -13.78 11.02
N ARG A 713 12.75 -13.93 9.70
CA ARG A 713 12.36 -15.15 8.97
C ARG A 713 12.96 -16.40 9.62
N HIS A 714 12.13 -17.42 9.86
CA HIS A 714 12.49 -18.55 10.73
C HIS A 714 13.74 -19.32 10.26
N VAL A 715 13.98 -19.41 8.95
CA VAL A 715 15.17 -20.07 8.40
C VAL A 715 16.46 -19.38 8.88
N THR A 716 16.47 -18.06 9.01
CA THR A 716 17.60 -17.32 9.58
C THR A 716 17.54 -17.29 11.10
N ARG A 717 16.37 -17.01 11.68
CA ARG A 717 16.17 -16.94 13.14
C ARG A 717 16.64 -18.21 13.85
N TRP A 718 16.36 -19.37 13.26
CA TRP A 718 16.72 -20.68 13.80
C TRP A 718 17.95 -21.32 13.13
N GLN A 719 18.62 -20.60 12.22
CA GLN A 719 19.84 -21.04 11.51
C GLN A 719 19.66 -22.39 10.83
N LEU A 720 18.60 -22.52 10.04
CA LEU A 720 18.21 -23.77 9.39
C LEU A 720 18.94 -23.96 8.06
N SER A 721 19.38 -25.18 7.79
CA SER A 721 19.67 -25.64 6.44
C SER A 721 18.37 -25.93 5.69
N ASP A 722 18.43 -26.07 4.37
CA ASP A 722 17.25 -26.46 3.57
C ASP A 722 16.66 -27.81 4.00
N ALA A 723 17.49 -28.77 4.42
CA ALA A 723 17.01 -30.04 4.97
C ALA A 723 16.25 -29.85 6.29
N ALA A 724 16.79 -29.03 7.19
CA ALA A 724 16.13 -28.69 8.44
C ALA A 724 14.80 -27.95 8.20
N ALA A 725 14.80 -26.93 7.34
CA ALA A 725 13.59 -26.17 7.01
C ALA A 725 12.50 -27.06 6.38
N LYS A 726 12.85 -28.03 5.54
CA LYS A 726 11.92 -29.06 5.03
C LYS A 726 11.33 -29.93 6.14
N ALA A 727 12.15 -30.35 7.11
CA ALA A 727 11.68 -31.12 8.27
C ALA A 727 10.68 -30.33 9.13
N TYR A 728 10.99 -29.05 9.42
CA TYR A 728 10.08 -28.16 10.15
C TYR A 728 8.79 -27.88 9.37
N THR A 729 8.87 -27.72 8.05
CA THR A 729 7.69 -27.57 7.17
C THR A 729 6.79 -28.80 7.29
N THR A 730 7.34 -30.01 7.16
CA THR A 730 6.57 -31.25 7.31
C THR A 730 5.97 -31.38 8.71
N LEU A 731 6.74 -31.04 9.76
CA LEU A 731 6.24 -31.02 11.13
C LEU A 731 5.03 -30.09 11.27
N LEU A 732 5.13 -28.84 10.78
CA LEU A 732 4.06 -27.84 10.87
C LEU A 732 2.76 -28.35 10.23
N MET A 733 2.85 -28.98 9.06
CA MET A 733 1.70 -29.58 8.37
C MET A 733 1.06 -30.74 9.13
N CYS A 734 1.80 -31.38 10.04
CA CYS A 734 1.32 -32.49 10.85
C CYS A 734 0.75 -32.07 12.22
N LEU A 735 0.97 -30.82 12.66
CA LEU A 735 0.46 -30.33 13.94
C LEU A 735 -1.06 -30.17 13.95
N ARG A 736 -1.66 -30.33 15.13
CA ARG A 736 -3.08 -30.01 15.37
C ARG A 736 -3.23 -28.50 15.51
N GLY A 737 -4.09 -27.92 14.68
CA GLY A 737 -4.36 -26.48 14.64
C GLY A 737 -4.47 -25.98 13.20
N SER A 738 -4.86 -24.71 13.06
CA SER A 738 -4.74 -23.97 11.80
C SER A 738 -3.31 -23.47 11.62
N LEU A 739 -2.90 -23.13 10.40
CA LEU A 739 -1.53 -22.77 10.08
C LEU A 739 -1.49 -21.40 9.40
N CYS A 740 -0.56 -20.53 9.77
CA CYS A 740 -0.24 -19.29 9.07
C CYS A 740 1.16 -19.40 8.45
N LEU A 741 1.23 -19.30 7.12
CA LEU A 741 2.47 -19.28 6.34
C LEU A 741 2.77 -17.87 5.87
N TYR A 742 3.98 -17.38 6.06
CA TYR A 742 4.34 -16.03 5.63
C TYR A 742 4.93 -16.00 4.22
N GLN A 743 4.65 -14.95 3.46
CA GLN A 743 5.16 -14.80 2.10
C GLN A 743 6.69 -14.98 2.00
N GLY A 744 7.12 -15.88 1.12
CA GLY A 744 8.52 -16.25 0.91
C GLY A 744 9.04 -17.34 1.84
N GLU A 745 8.27 -17.76 2.84
CA GLU A 745 8.58 -18.94 3.66
C GLU A 745 8.64 -20.20 2.79
N GLU A 746 7.73 -20.31 1.82
CA GLU A 746 7.66 -21.39 0.83
C GLU A 746 8.87 -21.45 -0.10
N LEU A 747 9.61 -20.35 -0.22
CA LEU A 747 10.86 -20.26 -1.00
C LEU A 747 12.09 -20.48 -0.13
N GLY A 748 11.93 -20.57 1.20
CA GLY A 748 13.03 -20.60 2.15
C GLY A 748 13.85 -19.30 2.11
N LEU A 749 13.19 -18.15 1.95
CA LEU A 749 13.89 -16.86 1.95
C LEU A 749 14.54 -16.61 3.32
N PRO A 750 15.86 -16.32 3.37
CA PRO A 750 16.52 -15.87 4.60
C PRO A 750 16.07 -14.46 4.98
N GLU A 751 16.37 -14.02 6.19
CA GLU A 751 16.24 -12.61 6.57
C GLU A 751 17.11 -11.74 5.67
N ALA A 752 16.55 -10.63 5.18
CA ALA A 752 17.31 -9.66 4.41
C ALA A 752 18.15 -8.78 5.34
N GLU A 753 19.41 -8.54 4.97
CA GLU A 753 20.23 -7.54 5.65
C GLU A 753 19.91 -6.14 5.11
N ILE A 754 19.39 -5.27 5.98
CA ILE A 754 19.02 -3.90 5.64
C ILE A 754 20.09 -2.94 6.14
N ALA A 755 20.59 -2.10 5.23
CA ALA A 755 21.50 -1.03 5.59
C ALA A 755 20.76 0.04 6.41
N TYR A 756 21.43 0.68 7.37
CA TYR A 756 20.81 1.72 8.21
C TYR A 756 20.13 2.83 7.40
N ALA A 757 20.72 3.23 6.26
CA ALA A 757 20.17 4.26 5.38
C ALA A 757 18.89 3.85 4.62
N ASP A 758 18.61 2.55 4.53
CA ASP A 758 17.40 2.00 3.90
C ASP A 758 16.35 1.56 4.94
N LEU A 759 16.64 1.65 6.26
CA LEU A 759 15.66 1.34 7.30
C LEU A 759 14.45 2.27 7.20
N GLN A 760 13.27 1.67 7.30
CA GLN A 760 11.98 2.34 7.29
C GLN A 760 11.28 2.16 8.64
N ASP A 761 11.40 1.00 9.28
CA ASP A 761 10.69 0.66 10.51
C ASP A 761 11.11 1.53 11.70
N PRO A 762 10.20 2.35 12.27
CA PRO A 762 10.52 3.19 13.43
C PRO A 762 10.96 2.35 14.63
N TYR A 763 10.49 1.11 14.76
CA TYR A 763 10.90 0.24 15.85
C TYR A 763 12.38 -0.17 15.75
N GLY A 764 12.87 -0.39 14.52
CA GLY A 764 14.29 -0.65 14.26
C GLY A 764 15.16 0.58 14.44
N ILE A 765 14.67 1.76 14.03
CA ILE A 765 15.39 3.02 14.22
C ILE A 765 15.58 3.32 15.71
N GLN A 766 14.57 3.06 16.54
CA GLN A 766 14.58 3.35 17.97
C GLN A 766 15.62 2.53 18.76
N PHE A 767 15.82 1.26 18.41
CA PHE A 767 16.67 0.33 19.16
C PHE A 767 17.93 -0.11 18.40
N TRP A 768 18.31 0.64 17.36
CA TRP A 768 19.52 0.40 16.60
C TRP A 768 20.78 0.66 17.46
N PRO A 769 21.86 -0.15 17.31
CA PRO A 769 22.00 -1.31 16.40
C PRO A 769 21.57 -2.66 16.97
N GLU A 770 21.30 -2.77 18.27
CA GLU A 770 21.06 -4.06 18.95
C GLU A 770 19.78 -4.75 18.47
N PHE A 771 18.78 -3.98 18.07
CA PHE A 771 17.59 -4.48 17.37
C PHE A 771 17.35 -3.65 16.11
N LYS A 772 17.32 -4.32 14.95
CA LYS A 772 17.27 -3.67 13.64
C LYS A 772 15.85 -3.50 13.07
N GLY A 773 14.82 -3.78 13.89
CA GLY A 773 13.43 -3.71 13.45
C GLY A 773 13.01 -4.91 12.62
N ARG A 774 11.94 -4.70 11.85
CA ARG A 774 11.19 -5.74 11.14
C ARG A 774 11.39 -5.69 9.62
N ASP A 775 12.13 -4.72 9.10
CA ASP A 775 12.32 -4.51 7.66
C ASP A 775 12.94 -5.71 6.94
N GLY A 776 13.81 -6.48 7.62
CA GLY A 776 14.47 -7.65 7.04
C GLY A 776 13.51 -8.77 6.60
N ALA A 777 12.34 -8.87 7.24
CA ALA A 777 11.29 -9.81 6.86
C ALA A 777 10.30 -9.20 5.84
N ARG A 778 10.32 -7.88 5.66
CA ARG A 778 9.36 -7.10 4.86
C ARG A 778 9.89 -6.71 3.48
N THR A 779 11.06 -7.20 3.06
CA THR A 779 11.57 -6.93 1.70
C THR A 779 10.67 -7.50 0.61
N PRO A 780 10.71 -6.94 -0.62
CA PRO A 780 9.85 -7.39 -1.71
C PRO A 780 10.01 -8.87 -2.07
N MET A 781 8.91 -9.52 -2.45
CA MET A 781 8.91 -10.87 -3.01
C MET A 781 9.69 -10.94 -4.32
N VAL A 782 10.29 -12.10 -4.58
CA VAL A 782 11.15 -12.36 -5.73
C VAL A 782 10.50 -13.40 -6.66
N TRP A 783 9.96 -12.92 -7.76
CA TRP A 783 9.24 -13.72 -8.76
C TRP A 783 10.16 -14.25 -9.86
N GLU A 784 11.10 -13.43 -10.32
CA GLU A 784 11.99 -13.68 -11.46
C GLU A 784 13.46 -13.45 -11.10
N THR A 785 14.40 -14.06 -11.82
CA THR A 785 15.85 -13.80 -11.64
C THR A 785 16.38 -12.65 -12.48
N ASP A 786 15.88 -12.52 -13.71
CA ASP A 786 16.56 -11.70 -14.74
C ASP A 786 16.00 -10.27 -14.81
N SER A 787 15.11 -9.93 -13.87
CA SER A 787 14.55 -8.59 -13.70
C SER A 787 15.30 -7.82 -12.63
N ARG A 788 15.50 -6.51 -12.85
CA ARG A 788 16.26 -5.60 -11.98
C ARG A 788 15.85 -5.67 -10.50
N PHE A 789 14.58 -5.95 -10.23
CA PHE A 789 14.02 -6.05 -8.88
C PHE A 789 13.30 -7.38 -8.67
N GLY A 790 13.78 -8.45 -9.30
CA GLY A 790 13.24 -9.79 -9.13
C GLY A 790 11.80 -9.97 -9.60
N GLY A 791 11.34 -9.16 -10.57
CA GLY A 791 9.96 -9.21 -11.07
C GLY A 791 8.91 -8.61 -10.13
N PHE A 792 9.33 -7.99 -9.02
CA PHE A 792 8.43 -7.33 -8.06
C PHE A 792 7.77 -6.06 -8.61
N THR A 793 8.53 -5.23 -9.31
CA THR A 793 8.07 -3.98 -9.93
C THR A 793 8.64 -3.83 -11.34
N SER A 794 7.88 -3.24 -12.25
CA SER A 794 8.33 -2.88 -13.60
C SER A 794 8.92 -1.46 -13.70
N GLY A 795 8.81 -0.66 -12.62
CA GLY A 795 9.12 0.77 -12.64
C GLY A 795 10.19 1.19 -11.63
N GLY A 796 9.76 1.95 -10.62
CA GLY A 796 10.59 2.67 -9.64
C GLY A 796 11.45 1.79 -8.73
N LYS A 797 12.27 2.43 -7.88
CA LYS A 797 13.02 1.72 -6.84
C LYS A 797 12.00 1.16 -5.82
N PRO A 798 12.03 -0.14 -5.50
CA PRO A 798 11.20 -0.69 -4.44
C PRO A 798 11.41 0.04 -3.11
N TRP A 799 10.36 0.12 -2.29
CA TRP A 799 10.41 0.82 -1.00
C TRP A 799 11.41 0.21 -0.01
N LEU A 800 11.67 -1.09 -0.11
CA LEU A 800 12.76 -1.81 0.54
C LEU A 800 13.60 -2.57 -0.50
N PRO A 801 14.92 -2.75 -0.27
CA PRO A 801 15.80 -3.36 -1.26
C PRO A 801 15.46 -4.84 -1.52
N VAL A 802 15.61 -5.27 -2.78
CA VAL A 802 15.65 -6.69 -3.15
C VAL A 802 17.08 -7.19 -3.00
N THR A 803 17.28 -8.25 -2.22
CA THR A 803 18.62 -8.73 -1.86
C THR A 803 19.09 -9.87 -2.76
N PRO A 804 20.41 -9.99 -3.04
CA PRO A 804 20.95 -11.11 -3.83
C PRO A 804 20.61 -12.51 -3.29
N PRO A 805 20.63 -12.78 -1.96
CA PRO A 805 20.21 -14.07 -1.42
C PRO A 805 18.75 -14.43 -1.73
N HIS A 806 17.86 -13.44 -1.87
CA HIS A 806 16.48 -13.67 -2.27
C HIS A 806 16.37 -13.98 -3.76
N LEU A 807 17.03 -13.21 -4.63
CA LEU A 807 17.00 -13.45 -6.08
C LEU A 807 17.42 -14.86 -6.47
N ALA A 808 18.43 -15.42 -5.80
CA ALA A 808 18.89 -16.79 -5.99
C ALA A 808 17.85 -17.87 -5.62
N ARG A 809 16.80 -17.50 -4.87
CA ARG A 809 15.71 -18.36 -4.41
C ARG A 809 14.35 -17.94 -4.99
N SER A 810 14.32 -17.13 -6.05
CA SER A 810 13.09 -16.63 -6.66
C SER A 810 12.13 -17.76 -7.10
N VAL A 811 10.86 -17.42 -7.26
CA VAL A 811 9.84 -18.37 -7.74
C VAL A 811 10.27 -19.00 -9.06
N ALA A 812 10.77 -18.22 -10.02
CA ALA A 812 11.22 -18.72 -11.32
C ALA A 812 12.35 -19.74 -11.22
N VAL A 813 13.29 -19.59 -10.28
CA VAL A 813 14.40 -20.54 -10.08
C VAL A 813 13.90 -21.86 -9.52
N GLN A 814 12.98 -21.80 -8.56
CA GLN A 814 12.46 -23.01 -7.89
C GLN A 814 11.38 -23.71 -8.71
N LEU A 815 10.75 -23.00 -9.66
CA LEU A 815 9.71 -23.57 -10.51
C LEU A 815 10.31 -24.63 -11.45
N GLY A 816 9.86 -25.87 -11.30
CA GLY A 816 10.34 -27.01 -12.10
C GLY A 816 11.45 -27.81 -11.43
N ASP A 817 12.08 -27.31 -10.36
CA ASP A 817 12.99 -28.10 -9.53
C ASP A 817 12.20 -28.88 -8.47
N HIS A 818 12.11 -30.21 -8.64
CA HIS A 818 11.45 -31.12 -7.70
C HIS A 818 12.16 -31.22 -6.34
N GLY A 819 13.44 -30.82 -6.27
CA GLY A 819 14.23 -30.75 -5.04
C GLY A 819 14.08 -29.43 -4.28
N SER A 820 13.41 -28.43 -4.84
CA SER A 820 13.30 -27.09 -4.26
C SER A 820 12.48 -27.04 -2.96
N MET A 821 12.59 -25.92 -2.22
CA MET A 821 11.75 -25.65 -1.06
C MET A 821 10.29 -25.49 -1.48
N LEU A 822 10.04 -24.76 -2.58
CA LEU A 822 8.71 -24.55 -3.14
C LEU A 822 8.00 -25.86 -3.46
N ALA A 823 8.70 -26.82 -4.09
CA ALA A 823 8.16 -28.14 -4.38
C ALA A 823 7.86 -28.93 -3.09
N HIS A 824 8.69 -28.78 -2.05
CA HIS A 824 8.45 -29.39 -0.75
C HIS A 824 7.18 -28.86 -0.07
N TYR A 825 6.98 -27.54 -0.05
CA TYR A 825 5.77 -26.92 0.48
C TYR A 825 4.50 -27.42 -0.23
N ARG A 826 4.51 -27.45 -1.56
CA ARG A 826 3.39 -27.99 -2.35
C ARG A 826 3.04 -29.43 -1.97
N ARG A 827 4.05 -30.30 -1.83
CA ARG A 827 3.85 -31.69 -1.40
C ARG A 827 3.34 -31.79 0.04
N ALA A 828 3.87 -30.98 0.95
CA ALA A 828 3.50 -31.03 2.36
C ALA A 828 2.04 -30.55 2.56
N LEU A 829 1.63 -29.52 1.82
CA LEU A 829 0.23 -29.07 1.77
C LEU A 829 -0.69 -30.09 1.10
N ALA A 830 -0.23 -30.72 0.01
CA ALA A 830 -0.98 -31.80 -0.63
C ALA A 830 -1.18 -33.01 0.30
N LEU A 831 -0.16 -33.40 1.08
CA LEU A 831 -0.27 -34.43 2.11
C LEU A 831 -1.34 -34.05 3.15
N ARG A 832 -1.27 -32.82 3.69
CA ARG A 832 -2.25 -32.33 4.67
C ARG A 832 -3.67 -32.35 4.12
N ARG A 833 -3.85 -32.01 2.84
CA ARG A 833 -5.15 -32.06 2.16
C ARG A 833 -5.63 -33.49 1.91
N ALA A 834 -4.73 -34.41 1.57
CA ALA A 834 -5.04 -35.81 1.29
C ALA A 834 -5.46 -36.60 2.55
N HIS A 835 -5.04 -36.16 3.72
CA HIS A 835 -5.31 -36.83 5.00
C HIS A 835 -6.11 -35.90 5.94
N PRO A 836 -7.45 -35.95 5.94
CA PRO A 836 -8.29 -35.07 6.76
C PRO A 836 -7.94 -35.09 8.25
N VAL A 837 -7.46 -36.22 8.77
CA VAL A 837 -7.03 -36.33 10.18
C VAL A 837 -5.91 -35.35 10.54
N LEU A 838 -5.12 -34.86 9.57
CA LEU A 838 -4.12 -33.83 9.81
C LEU A 838 -4.75 -32.45 10.07
N ARG A 839 -5.99 -32.19 9.60
CA ARG A 839 -6.70 -30.92 9.81
C ARG A 839 -7.36 -30.86 11.18
N ASP A 840 -8.21 -31.83 11.51
CA ASP A 840 -9.10 -31.78 12.69
C ASP A 840 -8.84 -32.87 13.73
N GLY A 841 -8.12 -33.94 13.35
CA GLY A 841 -7.88 -35.10 14.19
C GLY A 841 -7.14 -34.77 15.48
N ALA A 842 -7.43 -35.53 16.53
CA ALA A 842 -6.76 -35.42 17.82
C ALA A 842 -5.25 -35.69 17.66
N MET A 843 -4.43 -35.01 18.46
CA MET A 843 -3.00 -35.29 18.55
C MET A 843 -2.72 -35.95 19.89
N VAL A 844 -2.22 -37.19 19.85
CA VAL A 844 -2.04 -38.05 21.03
C VAL A 844 -0.64 -38.61 21.07
N ASP A 845 -0.23 -39.10 22.25
CA ASP A 845 1.08 -39.72 22.49
C ASP A 845 2.27 -38.85 22.05
N LEU A 846 2.13 -37.53 22.20
CA LEU A 846 3.22 -36.59 21.92
C LEU A 846 4.36 -36.81 22.90
N ALA A 847 5.52 -37.21 22.38
CA ALA A 847 6.71 -37.51 23.16
C ALA A 847 7.96 -36.93 22.50
N ALA A 848 8.98 -36.69 23.32
CA ALA A 848 10.30 -36.29 22.88
C ALA A 848 11.37 -37.24 23.43
N GLN A 849 12.27 -37.70 22.57
CA GLN A 849 13.46 -38.46 22.94
C GLN A 849 14.69 -37.81 22.31
N GLY A 850 15.39 -36.98 23.08
CA GLY A 850 16.45 -36.12 22.53
C GLY A 850 15.87 -35.15 21.50
N ASP A 851 16.35 -35.23 20.26
CA ASP A 851 15.87 -34.42 19.14
C ASP A 851 14.69 -35.04 18.37
N LEU A 852 14.30 -36.27 18.71
CA LEU A 852 13.17 -36.95 18.08
C LEU A 852 11.86 -36.49 18.71
N ALA A 853 10.94 -35.97 17.89
CA ALA A 853 9.54 -35.76 18.26
C ALA A 853 8.67 -36.87 17.63
N THR A 854 7.82 -37.52 18.41
CA THR A 854 6.84 -38.49 17.92
C THR A 854 5.44 -38.18 18.42
N PHE A 855 4.42 -38.46 17.60
CA PHE A 855 3.01 -38.37 17.99
C PHE A 855 2.12 -39.10 16.97
N CYS A 856 0.86 -39.32 17.35
CA CYS A 856 -0.18 -39.82 16.45
C CYS A 856 -1.24 -38.75 16.18
N ARG A 857 -1.74 -38.70 14.94
CA ARG A 857 -2.98 -38.01 14.58
C ARG A 857 -4.10 -39.03 14.44
N VAL A 858 -5.17 -38.88 15.21
CA VAL A 858 -6.26 -39.86 15.34
C VAL A 858 -7.61 -39.22 15.02
N GLY A 859 -8.39 -39.85 14.15
CA GLY A 859 -9.71 -39.40 13.73
C GLY A 859 -10.30 -40.35 12.69
N SER A 860 -10.55 -39.85 11.48
CA SER A 860 -11.01 -40.67 10.34
C SER A 860 -10.02 -41.76 9.92
N GLU A 861 -8.74 -41.53 10.18
CA GLU A 861 -7.65 -42.51 10.08
C GLU A 861 -6.68 -42.32 11.24
N THR A 862 -5.65 -43.16 11.34
CA THR A 862 -4.54 -42.93 12.28
C THR A 862 -3.24 -42.79 11.51
N LEU A 863 -2.56 -41.66 11.72
CA LEU A 863 -1.20 -41.42 11.23
C LEU A 863 -0.22 -41.39 12.39
N PHE A 864 0.92 -42.04 12.21
CA PHE A 864 2.10 -41.91 13.06
C PHE A 864 3.08 -40.94 12.42
N ILE A 865 3.58 -40.01 13.22
CA ILE A 865 4.53 -38.99 12.82
C ILE A 865 5.76 -39.09 13.72
N ALA A 866 6.93 -39.19 13.11
CA ALA A 866 8.23 -39.07 13.76
C ALA A 866 9.09 -38.07 12.99
N VAL A 867 9.66 -37.09 13.68
CA VAL A 867 10.48 -36.03 13.08
C VAL A 867 11.77 -35.88 13.90
N ASN A 868 12.91 -36.05 13.25
CA ASN A 868 14.21 -35.75 13.84
C ASN A 868 14.52 -34.26 13.67
N LEU A 869 14.54 -33.51 14.77
CA LEU A 869 14.84 -32.07 14.80
C LEU A 869 16.31 -31.78 15.13
N GLY A 870 17.17 -32.78 14.94
CA GLY A 870 18.57 -32.77 15.32
C GLY A 870 19.53 -33.03 14.15
N ALA A 871 20.81 -32.80 14.44
CA ALA A 871 21.91 -33.06 13.51
C ALA A 871 22.46 -34.50 13.61
N GLY A 872 22.01 -35.29 14.57
CA GLY A 872 22.41 -36.68 14.78
C GLY A 872 21.42 -37.67 14.17
N THR A 873 21.82 -38.95 14.12
CA THR A 873 20.91 -40.06 13.76
C THR A 873 20.16 -40.53 15.01
N VAL A 874 18.86 -40.79 14.86
CA VAL A 874 17.98 -41.26 15.95
C VAL A 874 17.13 -42.44 15.47
N ASP A 875 16.87 -43.40 16.36
CA ASP A 875 15.96 -44.49 16.10
C ASP A 875 14.57 -44.16 16.63
N ALA A 876 13.54 -44.44 15.84
CA ALA A 876 12.15 -44.37 16.24
C ALA A 876 11.48 -45.74 16.07
N ALA A 877 10.50 -46.03 16.93
CA ALA A 877 9.67 -47.22 16.84
C ALA A 877 8.22 -46.81 16.66
N LEU A 878 7.55 -47.43 15.68
CA LEU A 878 6.13 -47.24 15.45
C LEU A 878 5.35 -47.95 16.58
N PRO A 879 4.16 -47.43 16.97
CA PRO A 879 3.28 -48.13 17.89
C PRO A 879 2.86 -49.50 17.34
N ALA A 880 2.45 -50.41 18.23
CA ALA A 880 1.98 -51.74 17.81
C ALA A 880 0.81 -51.64 16.81
N GLY A 881 0.92 -52.37 15.68
CA GLY A 881 -0.08 -52.40 14.63
C GLY A 881 0.52 -52.56 13.24
N ASN A 882 -0.34 -52.65 12.22
CA ASN A 882 0.08 -52.65 10.82
C ASN A 882 0.10 -51.21 10.29
N TRP A 883 1.21 -50.81 9.70
CA TRP A 883 1.42 -49.45 9.21
C TRP A 883 1.96 -49.47 7.78
N ALA A 884 1.39 -48.64 6.90
CA ALA A 884 1.95 -48.36 5.59
C ALA A 884 2.71 -47.03 5.58
N PRO A 885 3.89 -46.97 4.94
CA PRO A 885 4.62 -45.72 4.78
C PRO A 885 3.85 -44.76 3.86
N ILE A 886 3.86 -43.47 4.20
CA ILE A 886 3.31 -42.39 3.39
C ILE A 886 4.34 -41.24 3.28
N GLY A 887 4.09 -40.28 2.37
CA GLY A 887 4.95 -39.10 2.22
C GLY A 887 6.34 -39.38 1.68
N ALA A 888 6.51 -40.43 0.86
CA ALA A 888 7.80 -40.77 0.26
C ALA A 888 8.40 -39.62 -0.57
N ASP A 889 7.53 -38.83 -1.21
CA ASP A 889 7.85 -37.62 -1.96
C ASP A 889 8.33 -36.45 -1.09
N LEU A 890 8.06 -36.49 0.22
CA LEU A 890 8.61 -35.59 1.25
C LEU A 890 9.90 -36.11 1.88
N GLY A 891 10.44 -37.24 1.40
CA GLY A 891 11.61 -37.88 2.00
C GLY A 891 11.32 -38.66 3.29
N SER A 892 10.06 -39.04 3.52
CA SER A 892 9.66 -39.90 4.64
C SER A 892 10.36 -41.26 4.55
N GLN A 893 11.03 -41.65 5.62
CA GLN A 893 11.73 -42.92 5.73
C GLN A 893 10.75 -44.03 6.14
N PRO A 894 10.69 -45.16 5.41
CA PRO A 894 9.84 -46.28 5.78
C PRO A 894 10.40 -47.02 7.00
N ALA A 895 9.51 -47.52 7.85
CA ALA A 895 9.89 -48.46 8.90
C ALA A 895 10.19 -49.85 8.31
N ASP A 896 11.07 -50.59 8.98
CA ASP A 896 11.35 -51.98 8.68
C ASP A 896 10.20 -52.92 9.08
N THR A 897 10.36 -54.21 8.81
CA THR A 897 9.34 -55.24 9.13
C THR A 897 9.11 -55.43 10.63
N THR A 898 9.98 -54.87 11.48
CA THR A 898 9.84 -54.89 12.95
C THR A 898 9.20 -53.61 13.49
N GLY A 899 8.83 -52.67 12.62
CA GLY A 899 8.26 -51.37 13.00
C GLY A 899 9.31 -50.37 13.50
N ARG A 900 10.58 -50.55 13.18
CA ARG A 900 11.67 -49.62 13.54
C ARG A 900 12.13 -48.81 12.34
N VAL A 901 12.51 -47.56 12.58
CA VAL A 901 13.08 -46.68 11.55
C VAL A 901 14.25 -45.90 12.12
N THR A 902 15.35 -45.85 11.38
CA THR A 902 16.50 -45.02 11.70
C THR A 902 16.40 -43.73 10.89
N LEU A 903 16.24 -42.60 11.58
CA LEU A 903 16.15 -41.28 10.98
C LEU A 903 17.52 -40.59 11.06
N GLY A 904 18.11 -40.31 9.91
CA GLY A 904 19.24 -39.41 9.79
C GLY A 904 18.86 -37.96 10.14
N PRO A 905 19.82 -37.03 10.07
CA PRO A 905 19.61 -35.63 10.43
C PRO A 905 18.44 -35.01 9.63
N TRP A 906 17.50 -34.36 10.33
CA TRP A 906 16.35 -33.68 9.71
C TRP A 906 15.43 -34.58 8.89
N GLN A 907 15.46 -35.90 9.09
CA GLN A 907 14.57 -36.83 8.42
C GLN A 907 13.27 -37.05 9.20
N VAL A 908 12.24 -37.51 8.49
CA VAL A 908 10.92 -37.79 9.02
C VAL A 908 10.50 -39.21 8.69
N CYS A 909 9.61 -39.78 9.49
CA CYS A 909 8.84 -40.98 9.17
C CYS A 909 7.35 -40.67 9.36
N LEU A 910 6.58 -40.90 8.31
CA LEU A 910 5.13 -40.75 8.27
C LEU A 910 4.53 -42.10 7.87
N ALA A 911 3.60 -42.61 8.67
CA ALA A 911 2.96 -43.89 8.40
C ALA A 911 1.46 -43.85 8.72
N ARG A 912 0.65 -44.54 7.92
CA ARG A 912 -0.80 -44.69 8.11
C ARG A 912 -1.12 -46.09 8.62
N LYS A 913 -1.96 -46.19 9.65
CA LYS A 913 -2.43 -47.47 10.18
C LYS A 913 -3.37 -48.15 9.18
N ILE A 914 -3.19 -49.46 8.93
CA ILE A 914 -4.04 -50.26 8.03
C ILE A 914 -4.86 -51.28 8.83
#